data_AF-A0AAN6W5I7-F1
#
_entry.id   AF-A0AAN6W5I7-F1
#
_cell.length_a   1.000
_cell.length_b   1.000
_cell.length_c   1.000
_cell.angle_alpha   90.00
_cell.angle_beta   90.00
_cell.angle_gamma   90.00
#
_symmetry.space_group_name_H-M   'P 1'
#
loop_
_entity.id
_entity.type
_entity.pdbx_description
1 polymer ?
#
loop_
_entity_poly.entity_id
_entity_poly.type
_entity_poly.pdbx_seq_one_letter_code
_entity_poly.pdbx_strand_id
1 'polypeptide(L)'
;MVKLDGDLDPLWQDLDWAIGQMVIMGWDGTEVTPQIRHLIEEHHLGSILLTAKNLKSAHQTAKLVQELQTIAHQAGHLQPLLIALDQENGGVNSLYDEDYICQFPSAMGQAAAGNAELAYKVAKATATEVSAVGVNLILGPVLDVLTNARYQPLGVRAVGDDPQEVSQYGIAAMNGYKDAGLATCGKHFPSYGNLDFLGSSLDIPIITQTLEELSLSALVPFRNAIATGKLDAMFVGGCGITNPSMNVNHACLSDQVVDDLLRNELGFTGVAISECLEMEALRSEIGVKTGTVMAVEAGCDLVLLCRAYDVQLEAIAGLKLGVENELLTKERIYTSLRRVLKMKNACTSWAKALNPPGISLLSRIHPSHLNLSIKAYDDSITVIRDNEKLLPLNESMHQEEELLLLTPLVKPLPASSLTKNILEAKNKSDNAPSEHDKWIHRDRGVIMSGEGVFRELGRSLARARHGKLLHTSYTANGVRPVHENLIHRASCIVIVTADANRNLYQAGFTKHVSMMCSMLRASGQKKSLVVVAVSSPYDFAMDKSIGTYICTFDFTEMAMAALVRALCGNSRARGTLPGTLRKSRKAVKSRQHWLVEPYDRDRDSNGLNDLLNALARAAAPNHRFLTMTTAHSFEIFNPNIEESHFVVRNSSTQALYGFCATFHTQGTGIIGAIFVDPTKRNVAIGRSLHRRALRALIQKRGTKKIQLGICFPGVFLGIPTDDSGLKSWFTSSGWDLQFSRRLVNMVITDLSSWSAPEGLLQSIQRANISFDLIHGLENAESVLAHVATHANPEVFELYRLALQETKSCGVVRAKCHRGLLVGTVIICSPGSPVAGFIPTLQSSVDELVGGIIAPIVSPPNTTANGDLVVQGLALMGLRQNKAHKSGRSVLTWAQEEANEPLLVMGFEVLQGFEEYTNSVDNVSSSDV
;
A
#
# COMPACT_ATOMS: atom_id res chain seq x y z
N MET A 1 -38.82 10.73 19.67
CA MET A 1 -38.92 12.18 19.98
C MET A 1 -38.09 12.46 21.23
N VAL A 2 -36.81 12.78 21.05
CA VAL A 2 -35.95 13.33 22.10
C VAL A 2 -35.82 14.82 21.80
N LYS A 3 -36.15 15.68 22.77
CA LYS A 3 -36.08 17.15 22.62
C LYS A 3 -34.65 17.57 22.30
N LEU A 4 -34.47 18.29 21.17
CA LEU A 4 -33.19 18.73 20.60
C LEU A 4 -32.92 20.23 20.76
N ASP A 5 -33.77 20.98 21.46
CA ASP A 5 -33.70 22.46 21.53
C ASP A 5 -32.76 23.03 22.63
N GLY A 6 -31.84 22.24 23.18
CA GLY A 6 -31.18 22.57 24.46
C GLY A 6 -29.83 23.30 24.45
N ASP A 7 -29.02 23.22 23.38
CA ASP A 7 -27.56 23.46 23.51
C ASP A 7 -26.96 24.58 22.63
N LEU A 8 -27.76 25.32 21.85
CA LEU A 8 -27.25 26.42 21.02
C LEU A 8 -27.56 27.78 21.64
N ASP A 9 -26.59 28.69 21.61
CA ASP A 9 -26.75 30.10 22.00
C ASP A 9 -28.00 30.70 21.33
N PRO A 10 -28.81 31.50 22.05
CA PRO A 10 -30.01 32.14 21.50
C PRO A 10 -29.79 32.91 20.19
N LEU A 11 -28.57 33.43 19.94
CA LEU A 11 -28.21 34.08 18.68
C LEU A 11 -28.47 33.17 17.48
N TRP A 12 -28.24 31.86 17.61
CA TRP A 12 -28.41 30.90 16.52
C TRP A 12 -29.87 30.60 16.18
N GLN A 13 -30.82 31.09 16.97
CA GLN A 13 -32.24 31.07 16.58
C GLN A 13 -32.54 32.10 15.50
N ASP A 14 -31.69 33.11 15.33
CA ASP A 14 -31.73 34.00 14.17
C ASP A 14 -31.20 33.25 12.94
N LEU A 15 -32.10 33.10 11.96
CA LEU A 15 -31.82 32.34 10.75
C LEU A 15 -30.71 32.98 9.90
N ASP A 16 -30.57 34.30 9.94
CA ASP A 16 -29.55 35.00 9.14
C ASP A 16 -28.15 34.69 9.69
N TRP A 17 -28.00 34.65 11.02
CA TRP A 17 -26.78 34.21 11.67
C TRP A 17 -26.47 32.75 11.36
N ALA A 18 -27.47 31.86 11.43
CA ALA A 18 -27.28 30.45 11.13
C ALA A 18 -26.85 30.23 9.66
N ILE A 19 -27.53 30.88 8.70
CA ILE A 19 -27.22 30.79 7.27
C ILE A 19 -25.83 31.34 6.97
N GLY A 20 -25.42 32.46 7.57
CA GLY A 20 -24.09 33.04 7.39
C GLY A 20 -22.95 32.09 7.74
N GLN A 21 -23.18 31.15 8.67
CA GLN A 21 -22.20 30.11 9.03
C GLN A 21 -22.18 28.90 8.08
N MET A 22 -23.15 28.77 7.18
CA MET A 22 -23.27 27.65 6.23
C MET A 22 -22.67 27.93 4.86
N VAL A 23 -21.99 29.06 4.70
CA VAL A 23 -21.35 29.46 3.44
C VAL A 23 -19.86 29.70 3.63
N ILE A 24 -19.09 29.37 2.60
CA ILE A 24 -17.68 29.70 2.47
C ILE A 24 -17.47 30.49 1.18
N MET A 25 -16.95 31.71 1.32
CA MET A 25 -16.91 32.67 0.21
C MET A 25 -15.51 33.27 0.00
N GLY A 26 -15.17 33.55 -1.26
CA GLY A 26 -13.91 34.20 -1.66
C GLY A 26 -14.12 35.47 -2.48
N TRP A 27 -13.03 36.12 -2.88
CA TRP A 27 -13.05 37.26 -3.80
C TRP A 27 -11.72 37.40 -4.54
N ASP A 28 -11.68 38.27 -5.56
CA ASP A 28 -10.45 38.62 -6.27
C ASP A 28 -9.81 39.88 -5.65
N GLY A 29 -8.49 39.87 -5.47
CA GLY A 29 -7.71 41.00 -4.95
C GLY A 29 -7.01 40.68 -3.64
N THR A 30 -6.03 41.50 -3.27
CA THR A 30 -5.11 41.24 -2.14
C THR A 30 -5.43 42.05 -0.87
N GLU A 31 -6.58 42.70 -0.85
CA GLU A 31 -7.04 43.58 0.22
C GLU A 31 -8.51 43.30 0.52
N VAL A 32 -8.98 43.69 1.71
CA VAL A 32 -10.39 43.62 2.07
C VAL A 32 -11.17 44.62 1.22
N THR A 33 -12.13 44.12 0.45
CA THR A 33 -13.01 44.95 -0.38
C THR A 33 -14.28 45.32 0.39
N PRO A 34 -15.00 46.39 -0.01
CA PRO A 34 -16.32 46.70 0.56
C PRO A 34 -17.31 45.53 0.48
N GLN A 35 -17.22 44.73 -0.58
CA GLN A 35 -18.10 43.57 -0.81
C GLN A 35 -17.88 42.47 0.24
N ILE A 36 -16.63 42.05 0.47
CA ILE A 36 -16.38 40.99 1.46
C ILE A 36 -16.63 41.49 2.90
N ARG A 37 -16.33 42.77 3.17
CA ARG A 37 -16.70 43.42 4.43
C ARG A 37 -18.21 43.35 4.66
N HIS A 38 -19.01 43.71 3.66
CA HIS A 38 -20.46 43.65 3.74
C HIS A 38 -20.99 42.23 4.02
N LEU A 39 -20.42 41.20 3.38
CA LEU A 39 -20.80 39.81 3.66
C LEU A 39 -20.53 39.40 5.11
N ILE A 40 -19.42 39.87 5.69
CA ILE A 40 -19.06 39.57 7.09
C ILE A 40 -19.97 40.31 8.07
N GLU A 41 -20.20 41.60 7.83
CA GLU A 41 -20.92 42.49 8.74
C GLU A 41 -22.45 42.26 8.67
N GLU A 42 -23.03 42.25 7.47
CA GLU A 42 -24.48 42.26 7.25
C GLU A 42 -25.07 40.88 6.94
N HIS A 43 -24.26 39.94 6.48
CA HIS A 43 -24.69 38.56 6.17
C HIS A 43 -24.03 37.51 7.06
N HIS A 44 -23.33 37.96 8.11
CA HIS A 44 -22.74 37.10 9.14
C HIS A 44 -21.88 35.96 8.58
N LEU A 45 -21.20 36.20 7.46
CA LEU A 45 -20.37 35.23 6.76
C LEU A 45 -19.34 34.61 7.71
N GLY A 46 -19.41 33.29 7.91
CA GLY A 46 -18.61 32.57 8.89
C GLY A 46 -17.30 31.98 8.34
N SER A 47 -17.14 31.88 7.03
CA SER A 47 -16.00 31.17 6.41
C SER A 47 -15.52 31.87 5.14
N ILE A 48 -14.20 31.97 4.99
CA ILE A 48 -13.51 32.62 3.89
C ILE A 48 -12.64 31.59 3.15
N LEU A 49 -12.67 31.60 1.82
CA LEU A 49 -11.69 30.92 0.98
C LEU A 49 -10.67 31.93 0.44
N LEU A 50 -9.39 31.74 0.77
CA LEU A 50 -8.28 32.45 0.15
C LEU A 50 -7.66 31.62 -0.98
N THR A 51 -7.27 32.29 -2.05
CA THR A 51 -6.62 31.71 -3.23
C THR A 51 -5.33 32.45 -3.54
N ALA A 52 -4.53 31.96 -4.49
CA ALA A 52 -3.32 32.66 -4.97
C ALA A 52 -3.57 34.11 -5.43
N LYS A 53 -4.81 34.50 -5.77
CA LYS A 53 -5.15 35.89 -6.12
C LYS A 53 -5.18 36.84 -4.92
N ASN A 54 -5.33 36.30 -3.71
CA ASN A 54 -5.37 37.06 -2.46
C ASN A 54 -3.97 37.17 -1.82
N LEU A 55 -3.03 36.32 -2.25
CA LEU A 55 -1.82 36.00 -1.51
C LEU A 55 -0.59 36.42 -2.31
N LYS A 56 0.20 37.34 -1.73
CA LYS A 56 1.42 37.90 -2.34
C LYS A 56 2.68 37.58 -1.55
N SER A 57 2.60 37.68 -0.23
CA SER A 57 3.69 37.41 0.71
C SER A 57 3.12 37.01 2.07
N ALA A 58 3.95 36.44 2.93
CA ALA A 58 3.57 36.09 4.30
C ALA A 58 3.09 37.33 5.09
N HIS A 59 3.76 38.47 4.92
CA HIS A 59 3.42 39.74 5.58
C HIS A 59 2.03 40.25 5.18
N GLN A 60 1.76 40.34 3.88
CA GLN A 60 0.47 40.84 3.39
C GLN A 60 -0.66 39.87 3.74
N THR A 61 -0.38 38.57 3.72
CA THR A 61 -1.36 37.54 4.11
C THR A 61 -1.72 37.66 5.59
N ALA A 62 -0.73 37.77 6.48
CA ALA A 62 -0.96 37.93 7.90
C ALA A 62 -1.78 39.19 8.20
N LYS A 63 -1.48 40.31 7.52
CA LYS A 63 -2.24 41.56 7.63
C LYS A 63 -3.68 41.38 7.15
N LEU A 64 -3.87 40.78 5.97
CA LEU A 64 -5.19 40.54 5.40
C LEU A 64 -6.06 39.68 6.32
N VAL A 65 -5.52 38.57 6.82
CA VAL A 65 -6.27 37.68 7.72
C VAL A 65 -6.57 38.36 9.04
N GLN A 66 -5.63 39.11 9.61
CA GLN A 66 -5.87 39.88 10.83
C GLN A 66 -6.98 40.92 10.65
N GLU A 67 -7.02 41.60 9.51
CA GLU A 67 -8.08 42.56 9.18
C GLU A 67 -9.46 41.86 9.10
N LEU A 68 -9.56 40.74 8.38
CA LEU A 68 -10.81 39.96 8.28
C LEU A 68 -11.31 39.51 9.66
N GLN A 69 -10.42 38.97 10.51
CA GLN A 69 -10.78 38.53 11.85
C GLN A 69 -11.20 39.70 12.74
N THR A 70 -10.56 40.86 12.60
CA THR A 70 -10.92 42.08 13.34
C THR A 70 -12.31 42.57 12.95
N ILE A 71 -12.63 42.57 11.66
CA ILE A 71 -13.96 42.94 11.14
C ILE A 71 -15.03 42.01 11.72
N ALA A 72 -14.81 40.69 11.65
CA ALA A 72 -15.77 39.72 12.19
C ALA A 72 -15.98 39.88 13.71
N HIS A 73 -14.89 40.11 14.47
CA HIS A 73 -14.97 40.34 15.90
C HIS A 73 -15.78 41.60 16.24
N GLN A 74 -15.53 42.70 15.51
CA GLN A 74 -16.24 43.97 15.70
C GLN A 74 -17.71 43.89 15.27
N ALA A 75 -18.01 43.07 14.26
CA ALA A 75 -19.36 42.78 13.81
C ALA A 75 -20.15 41.86 14.77
N GLY A 76 -19.55 41.41 15.88
CA GLY A 76 -20.25 40.66 16.92
C GLY A 76 -20.32 39.15 16.69
N HIS A 77 -19.47 38.58 15.82
CA HIS A 77 -19.42 37.13 15.63
C HIS A 77 -19.04 36.42 16.94
N LEU A 78 -19.76 35.35 17.30
CA LEU A 78 -19.45 34.57 18.50
C LEU A 78 -18.14 33.77 18.37
N GLN A 79 -17.81 33.36 17.15
CA GLN A 79 -16.60 32.59 16.84
C GLN A 79 -15.82 33.23 15.69
N PRO A 80 -14.48 33.04 15.63
CA PRO A 80 -13.68 33.52 14.52
C PRO A 80 -14.13 32.97 13.17
N LEU A 81 -13.72 33.67 12.10
CA LEU A 81 -13.87 33.17 10.74
C LEU A 81 -13.04 31.90 10.55
N LEU A 82 -13.58 30.94 9.80
CA LEU A 82 -12.75 29.92 9.15
C LEU A 82 -12.02 30.59 7.99
N ILE A 83 -10.71 30.45 7.94
CA ILE A 83 -9.85 30.93 6.87
C ILE A 83 -9.29 29.70 6.19
N ALA A 84 -9.91 29.35 5.06
CA ALA A 84 -9.57 28.19 4.25
C ALA A 84 -8.52 28.54 3.20
N LEU A 85 -7.61 27.59 2.95
CA LEU A 85 -6.61 27.70 1.90
C LEU A 85 -6.43 26.37 1.18
N ASP A 86 -6.30 26.41 -0.14
CA ASP A 86 -5.88 25.27 -0.94
C ASP A 86 -4.35 25.25 -1.12
N GLN A 87 -3.67 24.47 -0.27
CA GLN A 87 -2.22 24.39 -0.16
C GLN A 87 -1.77 22.92 -0.21
N GLU A 88 -1.84 22.31 -1.40
CA GLU A 88 -1.45 20.90 -1.60
C GLU A 88 0.08 20.71 -1.75
N ASN A 89 0.82 21.81 -1.92
CA ASN A 89 2.21 21.86 -2.38
C ASN A 89 2.35 21.48 -3.87
N GLY A 90 3.58 21.28 -4.36
CA GLY A 90 3.85 21.13 -5.78
C GLY A 90 3.28 22.29 -6.61
N GLY A 91 2.57 21.96 -7.70
CA GLY A 91 1.93 22.95 -8.57
C GLY A 91 0.62 23.57 -8.05
N VAL A 92 0.05 23.05 -6.95
CA VAL A 92 -1.12 23.66 -6.27
C VAL A 92 -0.63 24.22 -4.93
N ASN A 93 -0.01 25.39 -5.05
CA ASN A 93 0.61 26.12 -3.95
C ASN A 93 0.08 27.56 -3.97
N SER A 94 -0.88 27.88 -3.11
CA SER A 94 -1.54 29.19 -3.09
C SER A 94 -0.69 30.28 -2.41
N LEU A 95 0.10 29.92 -1.39
CA LEU A 95 1.00 30.83 -0.70
C LEU A 95 2.45 30.35 -0.78
N TYR A 96 3.29 31.12 -1.45
CA TYR A 96 4.74 30.94 -1.48
C TYR A 96 5.42 32.27 -1.18
N ASP A 97 6.50 32.21 -0.40
CA ASP A 97 7.31 33.36 -0.04
C ASP A 97 8.74 32.86 0.23
N GLU A 98 9.69 33.23 -0.62
CA GLU A 98 11.08 32.75 -0.59
C GLU A 98 11.76 32.93 0.78
N ASP A 99 11.34 33.93 1.56
CA ASP A 99 11.93 34.26 2.85
C ASP A 99 11.23 33.55 4.04
N TYR A 100 10.00 33.06 3.86
CA TYR A 100 9.13 32.67 4.98
C TYR A 100 8.31 31.40 4.79
N ILE A 101 7.90 31.08 3.55
CA ILE A 101 6.96 29.98 3.24
C ILE A 101 7.59 29.08 2.18
N CYS A 102 7.95 27.86 2.59
CA CYS A 102 8.70 26.94 1.76
C CYS A 102 7.82 26.28 0.69
N GLN A 103 8.39 26.11 -0.51
CA GLN A 103 7.84 25.24 -1.53
C GLN A 103 8.19 23.77 -1.20
N PHE A 104 7.22 22.86 -1.26
CA PHE A 104 7.45 21.41 -1.09
C PHE A 104 7.00 20.62 -2.33
N PRO A 105 7.49 19.36 -2.51
CA PRO A 105 7.07 18.53 -3.63
C PRO A 105 5.57 18.23 -3.62
N SER A 106 5.03 17.93 -4.81
CA SER A 106 3.66 17.41 -4.98
C SER A 106 3.45 16.10 -4.19
N ALA A 107 2.19 15.71 -3.95
CA ALA A 107 1.89 14.47 -3.24
C ALA A 107 2.54 13.24 -3.92
N MET A 108 2.55 13.19 -5.26
CA MET A 108 3.23 12.13 -6.01
C MET A 108 4.76 12.20 -5.84
N GLY A 109 5.35 13.40 -5.80
CA GLY A 109 6.78 13.58 -5.52
C GLY A 109 7.17 13.13 -4.11
N GLN A 110 6.34 13.44 -3.11
CA GLN A 110 6.52 12.96 -1.74
C GLN A 110 6.39 11.43 -1.66
N ALA A 111 5.45 10.85 -2.40
CA ALA A 111 5.30 9.40 -2.52
C ALA A 111 6.49 8.75 -3.22
N ALA A 112 7.05 9.42 -4.21
CA ALA A 112 8.20 8.94 -4.96
C ALA A 112 9.44 8.76 -4.06
N ALA A 113 9.62 9.62 -3.06
CA ALA A 113 10.66 9.47 -2.05
C ALA A 113 10.54 8.17 -1.22
N GLY A 114 9.38 7.50 -1.26
CA GLY A 114 9.19 6.15 -0.72
C GLY A 114 9.04 6.07 0.80
N ASN A 115 8.79 7.19 1.47
CA ASN A 115 8.66 7.27 2.92
C ASN A 115 7.45 8.13 3.35
N ALA A 116 6.39 7.51 3.88
CA ALA A 116 5.20 8.23 4.37
C ALA A 116 5.49 9.19 5.54
N GLU A 117 6.55 8.95 6.32
CA GLU A 117 6.99 9.88 7.37
C GLU A 117 7.46 11.23 6.80
N LEU A 118 7.98 11.24 5.56
CA LEU A 118 8.32 12.48 4.88
C LEU A 118 7.05 13.30 4.59
N ALA A 119 5.97 12.64 4.17
CA ALA A 119 4.69 13.31 3.92
C ALA A 119 4.08 13.90 5.20
N TYR A 120 4.19 13.19 6.34
CA TYR A 120 3.82 13.76 7.65
C TYR A 120 4.63 15.02 7.97
N LYS A 121 5.96 14.98 7.82
CA LYS A 121 6.85 16.12 8.11
C LYS A 121 6.59 17.31 7.21
N VAL A 122 6.42 17.07 5.91
CA VAL A 122 6.08 18.10 4.93
C VAL A 122 4.74 18.73 5.27
N ALA A 123 3.70 17.92 5.49
CA ALA A 123 2.38 18.41 5.86
C ALA A 123 2.41 19.25 7.15
N LYS A 124 3.13 18.80 8.18
CA LYS A 124 3.31 19.54 9.43
C LYS A 124 4.04 20.87 9.22
N ALA A 125 5.08 20.88 8.39
CA ALA A 125 5.82 22.10 8.05
C ALA A 125 4.92 23.10 7.31
N THR A 126 4.25 22.65 6.23
CA THR A 126 3.29 23.46 5.45
C THR A 126 2.21 24.06 6.35
N ALA A 127 1.57 23.24 7.20
CA ALA A 127 0.51 23.72 8.08
C ALA A 127 1.02 24.69 9.17
N THR A 128 2.21 24.44 9.73
CA THR A 128 2.82 25.38 10.69
C THR A 128 3.08 26.74 10.04
N GLU A 129 3.52 26.75 8.78
CA GLU A 129 3.76 27.98 8.02
C GLU A 129 2.47 28.75 7.72
N VAL A 130 1.45 28.10 7.15
CA VAL A 130 0.21 28.80 6.80
C VAL A 130 -0.62 29.19 8.02
N SER A 131 -0.54 28.45 9.13
CA SER A 131 -1.20 28.88 10.39
C SER A 131 -0.53 30.06 11.05
N ALA A 132 0.78 30.26 10.85
CA ALA A 132 1.47 31.44 11.34
C ALA A 132 0.92 32.74 10.72
N VAL A 133 0.34 32.67 9.51
CA VAL A 133 -0.34 33.81 8.85
C VAL A 133 -1.86 33.80 9.04
N GLY A 134 -2.39 32.93 9.91
CA GLY A 134 -3.79 32.94 10.34
C GLY A 134 -4.74 31.97 9.60
N VAL A 135 -4.24 31.13 8.69
CA VAL A 135 -5.03 30.04 8.09
C VAL A 135 -5.37 29.00 9.16
N ASN A 136 -6.62 28.56 9.22
CA ASN A 136 -7.08 27.59 10.22
C ASN A 136 -7.83 26.38 9.64
N LEU A 137 -8.07 26.37 8.32
CA LEU A 137 -8.61 25.23 7.56
C LEU A 137 -7.75 25.01 6.32
N ILE A 138 -7.19 23.81 6.17
CA ILE A 138 -6.51 23.41 4.93
C ILE A 138 -7.44 22.52 4.11
N LEU A 139 -7.59 22.85 2.82
CA LEU A 139 -8.35 22.04 1.86
C LEU A 139 -7.52 20.83 1.40
N GLY A 140 -7.16 19.96 2.34
CA GLY A 140 -6.45 18.72 2.09
C GLY A 140 -6.44 17.79 3.31
N PRO A 141 -5.91 16.56 3.16
CA PRO A 141 -5.15 16.06 2.00
C PRO A 141 -6.02 15.60 0.82
N VAL A 142 -5.39 15.48 -0.35
CA VAL A 142 -5.97 14.78 -1.50
C VAL A 142 -5.96 13.27 -1.22
N LEU A 143 -7.13 12.65 -1.30
CA LEU A 143 -7.39 11.23 -1.03
C LEU A 143 -7.77 10.45 -2.30
N ASP A 144 -7.78 11.12 -3.45
CA ASP A 144 -8.08 10.51 -4.74
C ASP A 144 -7.03 9.49 -5.19
N VAL A 145 -7.48 8.38 -5.78
CA VAL A 145 -6.62 7.33 -6.36
C VAL A 145 -6.56 7.48 -7.87
N LEU A 146 -5.40 7.80 -8.44
CA LEU A 146 -5.24 8.06 -9.87
C LEU A 146 -5.23 6.77 -10.70
N THR A 147 -6.38 6.11 -10.89
CA THR A 147 -6.46 4.88 -11.69
C THR A 147 -6.47 5.14 -13.20
N ASN A 148 -6.74 6.37 -13.64
CA ASN A 148 -6.64 6.77 -15.04
C ASN A 148 -5.74 7.99 -15.23
N ALA A 149 -4.49 7.72 -15.62
CA ALA A 149 -3.49 8.73 -15.90
C ALA A 149 -3.65 9.42 -17.28
N ARG A 150 -4.59 9.00 -18.13
CA ARG A 150 -4.65 9.45 -19.53
C ARG A 150 -5.30 10.83 -19.68
N TYR A 151 -6.20 11.26 -18.80
CA TYR A 151 -6.90 12.55 -18.96
C TYR A 151 -7.54 13.06 -17.65
N GLN A 152 -6.79 13.59 -16.67
CA GLN A 152 -7.41 14.12 -15.43
C GLN A 152 -6.73 15.39 -14.88
N PRO A 153 -7.46 16.33 -14.25
CA PRO A 153 -6.91 17.51 -13.55
C PRO A 153 -6.17 17.15 -12.24
N LEU A 154 -6.12 15.88 -11.88
CA LEU A 154 -5.51 15.38 -10.65
C LEU A 154 -4.00 15.19 -10.80
N GLY A 155 -3.55 14.31 -11.71
CA GLY A 155 -2.13 14.11 -12.01
C GLY A 155 -1.26 13.92 -10.77
N VAL A 156 -0.18 14.72 -10.64
CA VAL A 156 0.77 14.65 -9.52
C VAL A 156 0.22 15.13 -8.17
N ARG A 157 -1.01 15.66 -8.14
CA ARG A 157 -1.73 16.02 -6.89
C ARG A 157 -2.16 14.78 -6.09
N ALA A 158 -2.36 13.65 -6.77
CA ALA A 158 -2.56 12.37 -6.12
C ALA A 158 -1.23 11.71 -5.76
N VAL A 159 -1.23 10.92 -4.69
CA VAL A 159 -0.08 10.12 -4.26
C VAL A 159 0.31 9.09 -5.34
N GLY A 160 -0.66 8.48 -6.01
CA GLY A 160 -0.47 7.44 -7.01
C GLY A 160 -1.76 6.72 -7.36
N ASP A 161 -1.64 5.51 -7.90
CA ASP A 161 -2.74 4.67 -8.37
C ASP A 161 -3.00 3.44 -7.46
N ASP A 162 -2.25 3.27 -6.36
CA ASP A 162 -2.48 2.22 -5.36
C ASP A 162 -3.31 2.76 -4.17
N PRO A 163 -4.57 2.32 -3.98
CA PRO A 163 -5.44 2.82 -2.92
C PRO A 163 -4.86 2.74 -1.50
N GLN A 164 -4.05 1.71 -1.22
CA GLN A 164 -3.45 1.53 0.11
C GLN A 164 -2.30 2.52 0.34
N GLU A 165 -1.50 2.78 -0.69
CA GLU A 165 -0.43 3.78 -0.62
C GLU A 165 -1.04 5.19 -0.50
N VAL A 166 -2.07 5.51 -1.30
CA VAL A 166 -2.81 6.77 -1.19
C VAL A 166 -3.39 6.94 0.21
N SER A 167 -4.00 5.90 0.79
CA SER A 167 -4.51 5.94 2.16
C SER A 167 -3.40 6.19 3.19
N GLN A 168 -2.26 5.50 3.07
CA GLN A 168 -1.15 5.65 4.00
C GLN A 168 -0.58 7.07 3.99
N TYR A 169 -0.29 7.61 2.81
CA TYR A 169 0.26 8.96 2.67
C TYR A 169 -0.76 10.05 3.01
N GLY A 170 -2.04 9.86 2.63
CA GLY A 170 -3.13 10.74 2.99
C GLY A 170 -3.30 10.85 4.51
N ILE A 171 -3.33 9.72 5.22
CA ILE A 171 -3.41 9.73 6.69
C ILE A 171 -2.17 10.35 7.34
N ALA A 172 -0.97 10.10 6.80
CA ALA A 172 0.26 10.74 7.28
C ALA A 172 0.19 12.27 7.14
N ALA A 173 -0.23 12.78 5.98
CA ALA A 173 -0.39 14.21 5.74
C ALA A 173 -1.47 14.82 6.65
N MET A 174 -2.63 14.15 6.78
CA MET A 174 -3.70 14.58 7.69
C MET A 174 -3.19 14.71 9.13
N ASN A 175 -2.46 13.72 9.64
CA ASN A 175 -1.88 13.81 10.98
C ASN A 175 -0.88 14.97 11.11
N GLY A 176 -0.08 15.25 10.07
CA GLY A 176 0.84 16.40 10.05
C GLY A 176 0.11 17.74 10.16
N TYR A 177 -0.98 17.92 9.41
CA TYR A 177 -1.83 19.11 9.48
C TYR A 177 -2.50 19.27 10.85
N LYS A 178 -3.04 18.18 11.41
CA LYS A 178 -3.69 18.17 12.72
C LYS A 178 -2.71 18.51 13.84
N ASP A 179 -1.51 17.96 13.80
CA ASP A 179 -0.46 18.24 14.80
C ASP A 179 0.05 19.69 14.74
N ALA A 180 -0.11 20.37 13.60
CA ALA A 180 0.13 21.81 13.48
C ALA A 180 -1.08 22.67 13.91
N GLY A 181 -2.21 22.04 14.27
CA GLY A 181 -3.39 22.72 14.80
C GLY A 181 -4.32 23.33 13.73
N LEU A 182 -4.34 22.77 12.52
CA LEU A 182 -5.29 23.12 11.45
C LEU A 182 -6.40 22.08 11.34
N ALA A 183 -7.59 22.55 10.98
CA ALA A 183 -8.65 21.67 10.51
C ALA A 183 -8.30 21.13 9.12
N THR A 184 -8.60 19.85 8.86
CA THR A 184 -8.31 19.17 7.59
C THR A 184 -9.57 18.88 6.80
N CYS A 185 -9.52 19.05 5.48
CA CYS A 185 -10.62 18.71 4.57
C CYS A 185 -10.16 17.71 3.50
N GLY A 186 -10.56 16.44 3.63
CA GLY A 186 -10.24 15.40 2.66
C GLY A 186 -10.95 15.64 1.33
N LYS A 187 -10.31 15.36 0.19
CA LYS A 187 -10.90 15.64 -1.14
C LYS A 187 -10.40 14.70 -2.25
N HIS A 188 -11.13 14.50 -3.35
CA HIS A 188 -12.44 15.04 -3.69
C HIS A 188 -13.46 13.90 -3.69
N PHE A 189 -14.38 13.90 -2.73
CA PHE A 189 -15.33 12.79 -2.56
C PHE A 189 -16.41 12.81 -3.67
N PRO A 190 -16.80 11.66 -4.26
CA PRO A 190 -16.33 10.30 -3.97
C PRO A 190 -15.01 9.91 -4.63
N SER A 191 -14.65 10.49 -5.78
CA SER A 191 -13.31 10.38 -6.37
C SER A 191 -13.16 11.22 -7.64
N TYR A 192 -12.04 11.93 -7.81
CA TYR A 192 -11.61 12.51 -9.09
C TYR A 192 -10.55 11.67 -9.82
N GLY A 193 -10.22 10.50 -9.28
CA GLY A 193 -9.13 9.66 -9.76
C GLY A 193 -9.34 8.96 -11.11
N ASN A 194 -10.60 8.86 -11.56
CA ASN A 194 -11.00 8.11 -12.74
C ASN A 194 -12.22 8.71 -13.45
N LEU A 195 -12.24 10.02 -13.65
CA LEU A 195 -13.35 10.63 -14.38
C LEU A 195 -13.27 10.25 -15.87
N ASP A 196 -14.41 10.33 -16.55
CA ASP A 196 -14.51 10.32 -17.99
C ASP A 196 -15.06 11.67 -18.48
N PHE A 197 -14.66 12.08 -19.68
CA PHE A 197 -15.07 13.34 -20.30
C PHE A 197 -15.62 13.07 -21.70
N LEU A 198 -16.88 13.44 -21.95
CA LEU A 198 -17.60 13.06 -23.17
C LEU A 198 -17.23 13.89 -24.42
N GLY A 199 -16.32 14.87 -24.32
CA GLY A 199 -15.67 15.47 -25.49
C GLY A 199 -15.33 16.96 -25.42
N SER A 200 -15.85 17.72 -24.44
CA SER A 200 -15.51 19.14 -24.24
C SER A 200 -14.99 19.41 -22.82
N SER A 201 -14.18 20.47 -22.63
CA SER A 201 -13.73 20.90 -21.30
C SER A 201 -14.81 21.57 -20.44
N LEU A 202 -16.02 21.73 -21.00
CA LEU A 202 -17.20 22.26 -20.31
C LEU A 202 -18.13 21.14 -19.81
N ASP A 203 -17.86 19.88 -20.20
CA ASP A 203 -18.68 18.75 -19.80
C ASP A 203 -18.43 18.40 -18.33
N ILE A 204 -19.49 18.00 -17.64
CA ILE A 204 -19.42 17.51 -16.27
C ILE A 204 -18.60 16.21 -16.29
N PRO A 205 -17.50 16.12 -15.51
CA PRO A 205 -16.77 14.88 -15.41
C PRO A 205 -17.66 13.79 -14.80
N ILE A 206 -17.67 12.60 -15.38
CA ILE A 206 -18.49 11.49 -14.90
C ILE A 206 -17.66 10.35 -14.33
N ILE A 207 -18.16 9.73 -13.27
CA ILE A 207 -17.66 8.47 -12.73
C ILE A 207 -18.52 7.35 -13.32
N THR A 208 -17.89 6.44 -14.06
CA THR A 208 -18.57 5.30 -14.71
C THR A 208 -18.48 4.00 -13.90
N GLN A 209 -17.67 3.99 -12.85
CA GLN A 209 -17.48 2.83 -11.97
C GLN A 209 -18.71 2.57 -11.10
N THR A 210 -19.00 1.30 -10.80
CA THR A 210 -20.05 0.93 -9.84
C THR A 210 -19.63 1.22 -8.41
N LEU A 211 -20.58 1.22 -7.48
CA LEU A 211 -20.28 1.46 -6.07
C LEU A 211 -19.36 0.39 -5.49
N GLU A 212 -19.50 -0.87 -5.91
CA GLU A 212 -18.61 -1.97 -5.50
C GLU A 212 -17.18 -1.75 -5.99
N GLU A 213 -17.02 -1.31 -7.24
CA GLU A 213 -15.70 -1.00 -7.81
C GLU A 213 -15.03 0.18 -7.08
N LEU A 214 -15.81 1.23 -6.78
CA LEU A 214 -15.36 2.37 -5.99
C LEU A 214 -14.96 1.93 -4.57
N SER A 215 -15.77 1.08 -3.91
CA SER A 215 -15.53 0.58 -2.54
C SER A 215 -14.26 -0.27 -2.42
N LEU A 216 -13.91 -1.01 -3.47
CA LEU A 216 -12.67 -1.81 -3.55
C LEU A 216 -11.43 -0.99 -3.94
N SER A 217 -11.61 0.24 -4.43
CA SER A 217 -10.52 1.08 -4.95
C SER A 217 -10.60 2.52 -4.45
N ALA A 218 -11.28 3.39 -5.17
CA ALA A 218 -11.27 4.84 -4.99
C ALA A 218 -11.73 5.31 -3.60
N LEU A 219 -12.68 4.61 -2.96
CA LEU A 219 -13.21 4.96 -1.63
C LEU A 219 -12.32 4.48 -0.48
N VAL A 220 -11.33 3.63 -0.72
CA VAL A 220 -10.46 3.08 0.33
C VAL A 220 -9.77 4.18 1.16
N PRO A 221 -9.13 5.20 0.55
CA PRO A 221 -8.49 6.28 1.32
C PRO A 221 -9.49 7.10 2.14
N PHE A 222 -10.67 7.40 1.57
CA PHE A 222 -11.73 8.14 2.24
C PHE A 222 -12.26 7.36 3.45
N ARG A 223 -12.63 6.09 3.27
CA ARG A 223 -13.11 5.21 4.35
C ARG A 223 -12.09 5.10 5.48
N ASN A 224 -10.81 4.90 5.13
CA ASN A 224 -9.76 4.78 6.14
C ASN A 224 -9.50 6.11 6.87
N ALA A 225 -9.55 7.25 6.18
CA ALA A 225 -9.43 8.57 6.80
C ALA A 225 -10.59 8.86 7.77
N ILE A 226 -11.83 8.54 7.37
CA ILE A 226 -13.01 8.65 8.23
C ILE A 226 -12.89 7.74 9.46
N ALA A 227 -12.46 6.49 9.28
CA ALA A 227 -12.29 5.52 10.35
C ALA A 227 -11.25 5.93 11.42
N THR A 228 -10.34 6.87 11.11
CA THR A 228 -9.44 7.44 12.13
C THR A 228 -10.16 8.28 13.18
N GLY A 229 -11.35 8.79 12.89
CA GLY A 229 -12.09 9.74 13.72
C GLY A 229 -11.46 11.13 13.80
N LYS A 230 -10.42 11.43 13.01
CA LYS A 230 -9.65 12.70 13.07
C LYS A 230 -9.97 13.69 11.96
N LEU A 231 -10.59 13.25 10.87
CA LEU A 231 -10.91 14.07 9.70
C LEU A 231 -12.03 15.07 10.02
N ASP A 232 -11.74 16.37 9.94
CA ASP A 232 -12.70 17.43 10.32
C ASP A 232 -13.74 17.72 9.24
N ALA A 233 -13.32 17.74 7.99
CA ALA A 233 -14.16 18.07 6.84
C ALA A 233 -13.91 17.14 5.64
N MET A 234 -14.91 17.08 4.74
CA MET A 234 -14.84 16.38 3.47
C MET A 234 -15.33 17.31 2.36
N PHE A 235 -14.52 17.47 1.32
CA PHE A 235 -14.88 18.21 0.12
C PHE A 235 -15.56 17.27 -0.87
N VAL A 236 -16.80 17.58 -1.25
CA VAL A 236 -17.59 16.78 -2.18
C VAL A 236 -17.51 17.39 -3.57
N GLY A 237 -17.06 16.61 -4.55
CA GLY A 237 -16.82 17.06 -5.91
C GLY A 237 -18.09 17.34 -6.72
N GLY A 238 -17.97 18.19 -7.73
CA GLY A 238 -18.99 18.50 -8.73
C GLY A 238 -18.89 17.59 -9.95
N CYS A 239 -18.89 16.27 -9.73
CA CYS A 239 -18.84 15.25 -10.77
C CYS A 239 -20.14 14.44 -10.82
N GLY A 240 -20.51 13.97 -12.00
CA GLY A 240 -21.60 13.02 -12.18
C GLY A 240 -21.19 11.59 -11.84
N ILE A 241 -22.16 10.72 -11.56
CA ILE A 241 -21.95 9.27 -11.45
C ILE A 241 -23.01 8.63 -12.33
N THR A 242 -22.57 7.87 -13.33
CA THR A 242 -23.46 7.22 -14.28
C THR A 242 -23.05 5.76 -14.42
N ASN A 243 -23.77 4.90 -13.70
CA ASN A 243 -23.61 3.45 -13.74
C ASN A 243 -24.99 2.78 -13.54
N PRO A 244 -25.11 1.45 -13.70
CA PRO A 244 -26.41 0.76 -13.55
C PRO A 244 -27.07 0.91 -12.17
N SER A 245 -26.29 1.17 -11.12
CA SER A 245 -26.76 1.29 -9.73
C SER A 245 -27.05 2.71 -9.27
N MET A 246 -26.51 3.72 -9.94
CA MET A 246 -26.58 5.13 -9.53
C MET A 246 -26.44 6.04 -10.75
N ASN A 247 -27.36 7.00 -10.86
CA ASN A 247 -27.33 8.03 -11.89
C ASN A 247 -27.57 9.41 -11.28
N VAL A 248 -26.49 10.16 -11.06
CA VAL A 248 -26.50 11.50 -10.44
C VAL A 248 -25.72 12.47 -11.33
N ASN A 249 -26.23 13.69 -11.52
CA ASN A 249 -25.56 14.69 -12.34
C ASN A 249 -24.40 15.36 -11.60
N HIS A 250 -24.56 15.64 -10.30
CA HIS A 250 -23.54 16.27 -9.46
C HIS A 250 -23.52 15.65 -8.06
N ALA A 251 -22.39 15.05 -7.69
CA ALA A 251 -22.21 14.39 -6.41
C ALA A 251 -22.45 15.32 -5.21
N CYS A 252 -21.99 16.58 -5.26
CA CYS A 252 -22.21 17.56 -4.19
C CYS A 252 -23.66 18.04 -4.02
N LEU A 253 -24.55 17.73 -4.96
CA LEU A 253 -25.97 18.11 -4.93
C LEU A 253 -26.91 16.91 -4.75
N SER A 254 -26.39 15.72 -4.47
CA SER A 254 -27.17 14.49 -4.38
C SER A 254 -27.10 13.87 -2.98
N ASP A 255 -28.27 13.67 -2.39
CA ASP A 255 -28.49 12.94 -1.13
C ASP A 255 -27.95 11.50 -1.18
N GLN A 256 -28.09 10.80 -2.31
CA GLN A 256 -27.52 9.47 -2.52
C GLN A 256 -26.00 9.41 -2.33
N VAL A 257 -25.30 10.52 -2.59
CA VAL A 257 -23.84 10.60 -2.43
C VAL A 257 -23.46 11.17 -1.07
N VAL A 258 -24.10 12.26 -0.65
CA VAL A 258 -23.70 12.96 0.57
C VAL A 258 -24.31 12.30 1.80
N ASP A 259 -25.63 12.16 1.90
CA ASP A 259 -26.26 11.54 3.07
C ASP A 259 -26.14 10.01 3.03
N ASP A 260 -26.50 9.34 1.94
CA ASP A 260 -26.49 7.87 1.92
C ASP A 260 -25.07 7.29 1.92
N LEU A 261 -24.24 7.67 0.96
CA LEU A 261 -22.89 7.09 0.87
C LEU A 261 -21.92 7.68 1.91
N LEU A 262 -21.78 9.02 2.00
CA LEU A 262 -20.79 9.63 2.89
C LEU A 262 -21.21 9.58 4.38
N ARG A 263 -22.46 9.94 4.71
CA ARG A 263 -22.92 9.93 6.12
C ARG A 263 -23.31 8.56 6.60
N ASN A 264 -24.21 7.87 5.90
CA ASN A 264 -24.84 6.64 6.39
C ASN A 264 -23.94 5.42 6.19
N GLU A 265 -23.41 5.20 4.99
CA GLU A 265 -22.58 4.03 4.69
C GLU A 265 -21.15 4.16 5.24
N LEU A 266 -20.48 5.29 5.00
CA LEU A 266 -19.09 5.51 5.46
C LEU A 266 -18.99 6.06 6.89
N GLY A 267 -20.09 6.53 7.48
CA GLY A 267 -20.13 6.99 8.88
C GLY A 267 -19.45 8.35 9.13
N PHE A 268 -19.32 9.21 8.12
CA PHE A 268 -18.66 10.51 8.29
C PHE A 268 -19.51 11.48 9.12
N THR A 269 -18.97 12.02 10.20
CA THR A 269 -19.69 12.92 11.12
C THR A 269 -19.19 14.37 11.13
N GLY A 270 -18.14 14.68 10.35
CA GLY A 270 -17.54 16.02 10.23
C GLY A 270 -18.29 16.95 9.29
N VAL A 271 -17.66 18.03 8.83
CA VAL A 271 -18.28 19.04 7.94
C VAL A 271 -18.20 18.59 6.48
N ALA A 272 -19.31 18.54 5.75
CA ALA A 272 -19.31 18.33 4.30
C ALA A 272 -19.30 19.69 3.57
N ILE A 273 -18.36 19.89 2.66
CA ILE A 273 -18.20 21.13 1.87
C ILE A 273 -18.52 20.82 0.42
N SER A 274 -19.41 21.61 -0.20
CA SER A 274 -19.73 21.45 -1.62
C SER A 274 -18.58 21.86 -2.53
N GLU A 275 -18.57 21.38 -3.77
CA GLU A 275 -17.85 22.02 -4.87
C GLU A 275 -18.37 23.45 -5.08
N CYS A 276 -17.55 24.29 -5.71
CA CYS A 276 -17.92 25.67 -5.99
C CYS A 276 -19.13 25.76 -6.93
N LEU A 277 -20.22 26.38 -6.47
CA LEU A 277 -21.44 26.55 -7.26
C LEU A 277 -21.32 27.61 -8.36
N GLU A 278 -20.21 28.37 -8.38
CA GLU A 278 -19.85 29.24 -9.52
C GLU A 278 -19.24 28.45 -10.70
N MET A 279 -19.09 27.13 -10.58
CA MET A 279 -18.65 26.31 -11.71
C MET A 279 -19.67 26.40 -12.85
N GLU A 280 -19.19 26.71 -14.07
CA GLU A 280 -20.06 27.00 -15.22
C GLU A 280 -21.08 25.89 -15.50
N ALA A 281 -20.67 24.62 -15.44
CA ALA A 281 -21.57 23.49 -15.64
C ALA A 281 -22.72 23.47 -14.61
N LEU A 282 -22.41 23.68 -13.33
CA LEU A 282 -23.40 23.77 -12.24
C LEU A 282 -24.32 25.00 -12.40
N ARG A 283 -23.71 26.17 -12.62
CA ARG A 283 -24.42 27.44 -12.72
C ARG A 283 -25.36 27.47 -13.93
N SER A 284 -24.94 26.94 -15.07
CA SER A 284 -25.72 26.96 -16.31
C SER A 284 -26.84 25.91 -16.33
N GLU A 285 -26.64 24.74 -15.71
CA GLU A 285 -27.64 23.67 -15.68
C GLU A 285 -28.71 23.89 -14.60
N ILE A 286 -28.31 24.27 -13.39
CA ILE A 286 -29.18 24.27 -12.19
C ILE A 286 -29.47 25.70 -11.70
N GLY A 287 -28.49 26.59 -11.83
CA GLY A 287 -28.53 27.93 -11.23
C GLY A 287 -28.17 27.93 -9.74
N VAL A 288 -27.60 29.04 -9.27
CA VAL A 288 -26.95 29.11 -7.95
C VAL A 288 -27.94 29.00 -6.80
N LYS A 289 -29.11 29.67 -6.88
CA LYS A 289 -30.14 29.60 -5.83
C LYS A 289 -30.60 28.15 -5.59
N THR A 290 -31.03 27.48 -6.66
CA THR A 290 -31.48 26.09 -6.62
C THR A 290 -30.36 25.16 -6.18
N GLY A 291 -29.16 25.32 -6.76
CA GLY A 291 -27.99 24.52 -6.40
C GLY A 291 -27.61 24.65 -4.92
N THR A 292 -27.74 25.85 -4.34
CA THR A 292 -27.46 26.09 -2.92
C THR A 292 -28.45 25.33 -2.02
N VAL A 293 -29.74 25.37 -2.35
CA VAL A 293 -30.76 24.59 -1.63
C VAL A 293 -30.50 23.09 -1.77
N MET A 294 -30.23 22.62 -2.99
CA MET A 294 -29.93 21.20 -3.25
C MET A 294 -28.69 20.71 -2.51
N ALA A 295 -27.63 21.52 -2.40
CA ALA A 295 -26.41 21.14 -1.68
C ALA A 295 -26.69 20.92 -0.19
N VAL A 296 -27.44 21.83 0.43
CA VAL A 296 -27.81 21.71 1.86
C VAL A 296 -28.79 20.57 2.07
N GLU A 297 -29.77 20.40 1.18
CA GLU A 297 -30.72 19.28 1.26
C GLU A 297 -30.02 17.93 1.05
N ALA A 298 -29.00 17.86 0.19
CA ALA A 298 -28.18 16.66 0.01
C ALA A 298 -27.33 16.30 1.25
N GLY A 299 -26.88 17.30 2.01
CA GLY A 299 -26.14 17.11 3.27
C GLY A 299 -24.83 17.87 3.40
N CYS A 300 -24.57 18.79 2.47
CA CYS A 300 -23.48 19.73 2.63
C CYS A 300 -23.77 20.70 3.77
N ASP A 301 -22.79 20.89 4.65
CA ASP A 301 -22.87 21.81 5.78
C ASP A 301 -22.30 23.19 5.42
N LEU A 302 -21.36 23.26 4.46
CA LEU A 302 -20.81 24.49 3.90
C LEU A 302 -20.96 24.51 2.38
N VAL A 303 -21.57 25.58 1.85
CA VAL A 303 -21.69 25.82 0.40
C VAL A 303 -20.60 26.78 -0.06
N LEU A 304 -19.84 26.38 -1.08
CA LEU A 304 -18.68 27.13 -1.59
C LEU A 304 -19.00 28.05 -2.77
N LEU A 305 -18.61 29.33 -2.66
CA LEU A 305 -18.72 30.35 -3.72
C LEU A 305 -17.44 31.21 -3.81
N CYS A 306 -16.65 31.00 -4.87
CA CYS A 306 -15.27 31.48 -4.91
C CYS A 306 -15.06 32.99 -5.09
N ARG A 307 -15.99 33.74 -5.68
CA ARG A 307 -15.65 35.09 -6.19
C ARG A 307 -16.78 36.09 -6.37
N ALA A 308 -17.86 35.73 -7.04
CA ALA A 308 -18.79 36.72 -7.60
C ALA A 308 -19.81 37.19 -6.54
N TYR A 309 -19.72 38.47 -6.16
CA TYR A 309 -20.51 39.04 -5.07
C TYR A 309 -22.03 38.96 -5.29
N ASP A 310 -22.50 39.22 -6.51
CA ASP A 310 -23.90 39.06 -6.90
C ASP A 310 -24.37 37.60 -6.73
N VAL A 311 -23.54 36.65 -7.16
CA VAL A 311 -23.81 35.21 -7.03
C VAL A 311 -23.79 34.75 -5.57
N GLN A 312 -22.93 35.33 -4.75
CA GLN A 312 -22.86 35.10 -3.30
C GLN A 312 -24.14 35.55 -2.58
N LEU A 313 -24.65 36.74 -2.91
CA LEU A 313 -25.94 37.21 -2.40
C LEU A 313 -27.10 36.34 -2.88
N GLU A 314 -27.06 35.87 -4.12
CA GLU A 314 -28.06 34.93 -4.64
C GLU A 314 -28.11 33.62 -3.83
N ALA A 315 -26.97 33.04 -3.46
CA ALA A 315 -26.91 31.83 -2.66
C ALA A 315 -27.55 32.02 -1.27
N ILE A 316 -27.22 33.13 -0.59
CA ILE A 316 -27.81 33.47 0.71
C ILE A 316 -29.33 33.63 0.59
N ALA A 317 -29.79 34.38 -0.42
CA ALA A 317 -31.22 34.53 -0.68
C ALA A 317 -31.90 33.18 -1.01
N GLY A 318 -31.19 32.29 -1.71
CA GLY A 318 -31.65 30.93 -2.01
C GLY A 318 -31.90 30.10 -0.75
N LEU A 319 -31.02 30.15 0.24
CA LEU A 319 -31.21 29.46 1.52
C LEU A 319 -32.41 29.99 2.31
N LYS A 320 -32.56 31.32 2.38
CA LYS A 320 -33.73 31.94 3.03
C LYS A 320 -35.03 31.48 2.38
N LEU A 321 -35.11 31.57 1.05
CA LEU A 321 -36.26 31.11 0.29
C LEU A 321 -36.49 29.58 0.42
N GLY A 322 -35.43 28.79 0.51
CA GLY A 322 -35.54 27.34 0.72
C GLY A 322 -36.21 27.00 2.06
N VAL A 323 -35.88 27.73 3.12
CA VAL A 323 -36.52 27.57 4.43
C VAL A 323 -37.96 28.10 4.43
N GLU A 324 -38.19 29.28 3.85
CA GLU A 324 -39.54 29.89 3.73
C GLU A 324 -40.51 29.01 2.97
N ASN A 325 -40.04 28.33 1.91
CA ASN A 325 -40.83 27.42 1.11
C ASN A 325 -40.84 25.97 1.64
N GLU A 326 -40.31 25.73 2.84
CA GLU A 326 -40.24 24.40 3.49
C GLU A 326 -39.47 23.34 2.68
N LEU A 327 -38.63 23.76 1.72
CA LEU A 327 -37.69 22.89 1.03
C LEU A 327 -36.50 22.50 1.92
N LEU A 328 -36.17 23.36 2.90
CA LEU A 328 -35.16 23.11 3.92
C LEU A 328 -35.79 23.22 5.29
N THR A 329 -35.67 22.17 6.10
CA THR A 329 -36.11 22.24 7.51
C THR A 329 -35.11 23.04 8.35
N LYS A 330 -35.59 23.74 9.38
CA LYS A 330 -34.70 24.42 10.35
C LYS A 330 -33.75 23.44 11.05
N GLU A 331 -34.21 22.21 11.31
CA GLU A 331 -33.36 21.18 11.91
C GLU A 331 -32.20 20.76 10.99
N ARG A 332 -32.38 20.78 9.66
CA ARG A 332 -31.29 20.57 8.69
C ARG A 332 -30.22 21.64 8.84
N ILE A 333 -30.62 22.91 8.87
CA ILE A 333 -29.74 24.07 9.11
C ILE A 333 -29.00 23.91 10.46
N TYR A 334 -29.71 23.61 11.54
CA TYR A 334 -29.11 23.49 12.87
C TYR A 334 -28.18 22.27 13.02
N THR A 335 -28.44 21.20 12.27
CA THR A 335 -27.55 20.04 12.21
C THR A 335 -26.22 20.43 11.57
N SER A 336 -26.26 21.13 10.42
CA SER A 336 -25.06 21.65 9.76
C SER A 336 -24.32 22.66 10.63
N LEU A 337 -25.04 23.61 11.23
CA LEU A 337 -24.48 24.61 12.12
C LEU A 337 -23.72 23.97 13.29
N ARG A 338 -24.30 22.95 13.95
CA ARG A 338 -23.62 22.23 15.06
C ARG A 338 -22.28 21.64 14.62
N ARG A 339 -22.19 21.07 13.42
CA ARG A 339 -20.93 20.51 12.89
C ARG A 339 -19.91 21.61 12.60
N VAL A 340 -20.33 22.70 11.97
CA VAL A 340 -19.46 23.85 11.65
C VAL A 340 -18.92 24.50 12.93
N LEU A 341 -19.78 24.76 13.92
CA LEU A 341 -19.37 25.35 15.21
C LEU A 341 -18.44 24.42 15.98
N LYS A 342 -18.68 23.10 15.94
CA LYS A 342 -17.78 22.09 16.53
C LYS A 342 -16.39 22.14 15.89
N MET A 343 -16.32 22.21 14.56
CA MET A 343 -15.05 22.32 13.83
C MET A 343 -14.31 23.63 14.17
N LYS A 344 -15.01 24.77 14.18
CA LYS A 344 -14.46 26.07 14.58
C LYS A 344 -13.88 26.03 16.00
N ASN A 345 -14.62 25.52 16.97
CA ASN A 345 -14.16 25.38 18.35
C ASN A 345 -12.91 24.50 18.48
N ALA A 346 -12.72 23.52 17.60
CA ALA A 346 -11.57 22.64 17.62
C ALA A 346 -10.30 23.29 17.03
N CYS A 347 -10.42 24.19 16.05
CA CYS A 347 -9.27 24.73 15.33
C CYS A 347 -8.93 26.20 15.62
N THR A 348 -9.88 27.01 16.13
CA THR A 348 -9.69 28.45 16.33
C THR A 348 -10.40 28.99 17.57
N SER A 349 -9.94 30.16 18.02
CA SER A 349 -10.52 30.96 19.11
C SER A 349 -10.15 32.42 18.90
N TRP A 350 -10.88 33.37 19.48
CA TRP A 350 -10.56 34.80 19.30
C TRP A 350 -9.13 35.15 19.75
N ALA A 351 -8.66 34.53 20.83
CA ALA A 351 -7.28 34.69 21.30
C ALA A 351 -6.27 34.25 20.23
N LYS A 352 -6.49 33.10 19.57
CA LYS A 352 -5.61 32.57 18.51
C LYS A 352 -5.75 33.36 17.21
N ALA A 353 -6.97 33.71 16.81
CA ALA A 353 -7.27 34.34 15.53
C ALA A 353 -6.78 35.79 15.43
N LEU A 354 -6.86 36.56 16.53
CA LEU A 354 -6.38 37.95 16.57
C LEU A 354 -4.88 38.06 16.83
N ASN A 355 -4.25 36.99 17.34
CA ASN A 355 -2.83 36.94 17.67
C ASN A 355 -2.14 35.71 17.07
N PRO A 356 -2.12 35.55 15.72
CA PRO A 356 -1.37 34.47 15.11
C PRO A 356 0.15 34.66 15.37
N PRO A 357 0.97 33.59 15.38
CA PRO A 357 2.41 33.68 15.64
C PRO A 357 3.17 34.64 14.73
N GLY A 358 2.69 34.82 13.49
CA GLY A 358 3.18 35.79 12.54
C GLY A 358 4.60 35.52 12.06
N ILE A 359 5.21 36.57 11.52
CA ILE A 359 6.51 36.56 10.83
C ILE A 359 7.65 36.09 11.75
N SER A 360 7.59 36.42 13.04
CA SER A 360 8.62 36.04 14.02
C SER A 360 8.83 34.53 14.11
N LEU A 361 7.75 33.75 14.06
CA LEU A 361 7.81 32.29 14.03
C LEU A 361 8.38 31.81 12.69
N LEU A 362 7.88 32.36 11.58
CA LEU A 362 8.30 32.00 10.23
C LEU A 362 9.81 32.17 10.03
N SER A 363 10.37 33.32 10.39
CA SER A 363 11.83 33.56 10.34
C SER A 363 12.63 32.50 11.09
N ARG A 364 12.13 32.04 12.24
CA ARG A 364 12.82 31.07 13.09
C ARG A 364 12.79 29.66 12.50
N ILE A 365 11.66 29.24 11.91
CA ILE A 365 11.48 27.88 11.40
C ILE A 365 11.95 27.73 9.95
N HIS A 366 11.97 28.81 9.17
CA HIS A 366 12.26 28.81 7.74
C HIS A 366 13.54 28.05 7.37
N PRO A 367 14.71 28.24 8.04
CA PRO A 367 15.92 27.48 7.69
C PRO A 367 15.75 25.95 7.81
N SER A 368 15.00 25.50 8.81
CA SER A 368 14.75 24.07 9.04
C SER A 368 13.79 23.47 8.00
N HIS A 369 12.75 24.23 7.64
CA HIS A 369 11.78 23.85 6.63
C HIS A 369 12.36 23.89 5.22
N LEU A 370 13.22 24.87 4.92
CA LEU A 370 13.94 24.94 3.66
C LEU A 370 14.86 23.72 3.48
N ASN A 371 15.57 23.31 4.53
CA ASN A 371 16.37 22.09 4.49
C ASN A 371 15.51 20.83 4.29
N LEU A 372 14.33 20.77 4.91
CA LEU A 372 13.36 19.70 4.67
C LEU A 372 12.88 19.70 3.21
N SER A 373 12.58 20.87 2.65
CA SER A 373 12.17 21.06 1.25
C SER A 373 13.23 20.55 0.29
N ILE A 374 14.49 21.02 0.43
CA ILE A 374 15.62 20.58 -0.39
C ILE A 374 15.75 19.06 -0.35
N LYS A 375 15.71 18.47 0.85
CA LYS A 375 15.79 17.03 1.02
C LYS A 375 14.63 16.31 0.36
N ALA A 376 13.40 16.80 0.53
CA ALA A 376 12.20 16.20 -0.04
C ALA A 376 12.25 16.20 -1.58
N TYR A 377 12.70 17.30 -2.18
CA TYR A 377 12.89 17.38 -3.62
C TYR A 377 14.00 16.44 -4.12
N ASP A 378 15.15 16.41 -3.46
CA ASP A 378 16.25 15.52 -3.82
C ASP A 378 15.84 14.04 -3.75
N ASP A 379 15.15 13.65 -2.68
CA ASP A 379 14.64 12.28 -2.50
C ASP A 379 13.50 11.95 -3.49
N SER A 380 12.75 12.94 -4.01
CA SER A 380 11.68 12.72 -5.00
C SER A 380 12.16 12.43 -6.42
N ILE A 381 13.34 12.93 -6.82
CA ILE A 381 13.84 12.78 -8.19
C ILE A 381 13.96 11.29 -8.52
N THR A 382 13.27 10.86 -9.57
CA THR A 382 13.14 9.45 -9.94
C THR A 382 13.74 9.20 -11.32
N VAL A 383 14.77 8.37 -11.39
CA VAL A 383 15.26 7.83 -12.67
C VAL A 383 14.47 6.56 -12.98
N ILE A 384 13.54 6.65 -13.93
CA ILE A 384 12.71 5.51 -14.34
C ILE A 384 13.55 4.48 -15.09
N ARG A 385 14.46 4.96 -15.94
CA ARG A 385 15.42 4.15 -16.70
C ARG A 385 16.57 5.01 -17.19
N ASP A 386 17.72 4.37 -17.32
CA ASP A 386 18.93 4.96 -17.91
C ASP A 386 19.72 3.86 -18.61
N ASN A 387 19.23 3.43 -19.79
CA ASN A 387 19.76 2.25 -20.49
C ASN A 387 21.21 2.45 -20.94
N GLU A 388 21.57 3.68 -21.31
CA GLU A 388 22.88 4.06 -21.83
C GLU A 388 23.82 4.59 -20.73
N LYS A 389 23.40 4.57 -19.46
CA LYS A 389 24.16 5.12 -18.31
C LYS A 389 24.62 6.56 -18.54
N LEU A 390 23.70 7.40 -19.02
CA LEU A 390 23.98 8.80 -19.34
C LEU A 390 24.06 9.67 -18.08
N LEU A 391 23.53 9.21 -16.94
CA LEU A 391 23.50 9.98 -15.70
C LEU A 391 24.58 9.48 -14.72
N PRO A 392 25.36 10.40 -14.10
CA PRO A 392 25.30 11.85 -14.26
C PRO A 392 25.99 12.37 -15.54
N LEU A 393 25.50 13.49 -16.07
CA LEU A 393 26.01 14.13 -17.30
C LEU A 393 27.49 14.55 -17.19
N ASN A 394 27.97 14.85 -15.98
CA ASN A 394 29.36 15.19 -15.74
C ASN A 394 30.32 14.00 -15.93
N GLU A 395 29.81 12.77 -15.87
CA GLU A 395 30.60 11.55 -16.12
C GLU A 395 30.45 11.05 -17.56
N SER A 396 29.29 11.25 -18.19
CA SER A 396 29.00 10.74 -19.54
C SER A 396 29.38 11.71 -20.68
N MET A 397 29.65 12.97 -20.36
CA MET A 397 29.99 14.01 -21.33
C MET A 397 31.27 14.77 -20.96
N HIS A 398 32.08 15.11 -21.95
CA HIS A 398 33.23 16.01 -21.77
C HIS A 398 32.78 17.47 -21.70
N GLN A 399 33.55 18.32 -21.02
CA GLN A 399 33.21 19.73 -20.80
C GLN A 399 33.08 20.56 -22.09
N GLU A 400 33.86 20.22 -23.11
CA GLU A 400 33.88 20.88 -24.43
C GLU A 400 32.65 20.56 -25.27
N GLU A 401 31.97 19.45 -24.98
CA GLU A 401 30.81 18.99 -25.72
C GLU A 401 29.60 19.91 -25.50
N GLU A 402 28.83 20.17 -26.57
CA GLU A 402 27.62 21.00 -26.50
C GLU A 402 26.43 20.18 -25.99
N LEU A 403 25.74 20.70 -24.97
CA LEU A 403 24.47 20.21 -24.43
C LEU A 403 23.32 21.07 -24.96
N LEU A 404 22.28 20.46 -25.51
CA LEU A 404 21.06 21.14 -25.95
C LEU A 404 19.91 20.85 -24.97
N LEU A 405 19.39 21.89 -24.33
CA LEU A 405 18.17 21.86 -23.54
C LEU A 405 16.98 22.30 -24.40
N LEU A 406 15.96 21.45 -24.51
CA LEU A 406 14.71 21.70 -25.22
C LEU A 406 13.57 21.72 -24.21
N THR A 407 12.91 22.86 -24.04
CA THR A 407 11.82 23.02 -23.04
C THR A 407 10.49 23.39 -23.70
N PRO A 408 9.35 22.92 -23.17
CA PRO A 408 8.05 23.29 -23.72
C PRO A 408 7.65 24.69 -23.23
N LEU A 409 6.81 25.39 -23.99
CA LEU A 409 6.09 26.54 -23.46
C LEU A 409 4.90 26.04 -22.63
N VAL A 410 5.04 26.09 -21.31
CA VAL A 410 4.01 25.64 -20.35
C VAL A 410 3.32 26.85 -19.75
N LYS A 411 2.00 26.92 -19.92
CA LYS A 411 1.16 27.86 -19.16
C LYS A 411 1.05 27.35 -17.71
N PRO A 412 0.96 28.22 -16.69
CA PRO A 412 0.79 27.80 -15.31
C PRO A 412 -0.37 26.81 -15.16
N LEU A 413 -0.22 25.82 -14.27
CA LEU A 413 -1.33 24.92 -13.95
C LEU A 413 -2.42 25.73 -13.24
N PRO A 414 -3.64 25.79 -13.78
CA PRO A 414 -4.75 26.44 -13.09
C PRO A 414 -5.10 25.62 -11.84
N ALA A 415 -5.15 26.27 -10.67
CA ALA A 415 -5.45 25.62 -9.39
C ALA A 415 -6.83 24.92 -9.34
N SER A 416 -7.72 25.22 -10.28
CA SER A 416 -9.03 24.57 -10.45
C SER A 416 -9.49 24.53 -11.91
N SER A 417 -10.44 23.64 -12.22
CA SER A 417 -11.16 23.60 -13.51
C SER A 417 -11.77 24.96 -13.88
N LEU A 418 -12.30 25.67 -12.89
CA LEU A 418 -12.81 27.04 -13.00
C LEU A 418 -11.71 28.05 -13.39
N THR A 419 -10.51 27.91 -12.83
CA THR A 419 -9.35 28.78 -13.15
C THR A 419 -8.87 28.58 -14.59
N LYS A 420 -8.97 27.35 -15.11
CA LYS A 420 -8.68 27.03 -16.52
C LYS A 420 -9.64 27.76 -17.46
N ASN A 421 -10.94 27.75 -17.15
CA ASN A 421 -11.97 28.35 -18.00
C ASN A 421 -11.88 29.89 -18.05
N ILE A 422 -11.49 30.54 -16.95
CA ILE A 422 -11.26 32.00 -16.91
C ILE A 422 -10.05 32.42 -17.76
N LEU A 423 -8.96 31.63 -17.73
CA LEU A 423 -7.79 31.85 -18.58
C LEU A 423 -8.10 31.65 -20.06
N GLU A 424 -9.01 30.73 -20.39
CA GLU A 424 -9.49 30.48 -21.75
C GLU A 424 -10.47 31.58 -22.23
N ALA A 425 -11.33 32.10 -21.36
CA ALA A 425 -12.25 33.19 -21.66
C ALA A 425 -11.54 34.52 -21.93
N LYS A 426 -10.46 34.83 -21.20
CA LYS A 426 -9.62 36.02 -21.44
C LYS A 426 -8.92 36.03 -22.81
N ASN A 427 -8.68 34.85 -23.41
CA ASN A 427 -8.08 34.76 -24.76
C ASN A 427 -9.10 34.97 -25.89
N LYS A 428 -10.41 35.07 -25.57
CA LYS A 428 -11.48 35.33 -26.55
C LYS A 428 -11.87 36.81 -26.66
N SER A 429 -11.39 37.68 -25.77
CA SER A 429 -11.59 39.13 -25.89
C SER A 429 -10.43 39.75 -26.66
N ASP A 430 -10.61 39.95 -27.97
CA ASP A 430 -9.71 40.70 -28.87
C ASP A 430 -9.70 42.20 -28.53
N ASN A 431 -9.06 42.59 -27.42
CA ASN A 431 -8.70 43.98 -27.19
C ASN A 431 -7.17 44.11 -27.18
N ALA A 432 -6.68 45.06 -27.98
CA ALA A 432 -5.26 45.38 -28.08
C ALA A 432 -4.66 45.71 -26.69
N PRO A 433 -3.41 45.30 -26.43
CA PRO A 433 -2.78 45.49 -25.13
C PRO A 433 -2.66 46.98 -24.82
N SER A 434 -3.20 47.41 -23.67
CA SER A 434 -3.03 48.78 -23.20
C SER A 434 -1.60 48.98 -22.69
N GLU A 435 -1.10 50.21 -22.67
CA GLU A 435 0.22 50.57 -22.12
C GLU A 435 0.45 50.08 -20.67
N HIS A 436 -0.61 49.66 -19.97
CA HIS A 436 -0.51 49.04 -18.65
C HIS A 436 0.09 47.61 -18.64
N ASP A 437 0.02 46.88 -19.77
CA ASP A 437 0.54 45.51 -19.89
C ASP A 437 2.07 45.45 -19.99
N LYS A 438 2.73 46.55 -20.38
CA LYS A 438 4.20 46.62 -20.47
C LYS A 438 4.89 46.70 -19.10
N TRP A 439 4.15 47.00 -18.03
CA TRP A 439 4.71 47.21 -16.69
C TRP A 439 4.62 45.99 -15.76
N ILE A 440 3.87 44.95 -16.13
CA ILE A 440 3.64 43.76 -15.28
C ILE A 440 4.85 42.80 -15.24
N HIS A 441 5.83 42.94 -16.14
CA HIS A 441 7.01 42.07 -16.14
C HIS A 441 8.09 42.42 -15.09
N ARG A 442 7.87 43.44 -14.25
CA ARG A 442 8.80 43.79 -13.15
C ARG A 442 8.30 43.49 -11.74
N ASP A 443 7.01 43.23 -11.56
CA ASP A 443 6.48 42.76 -10.26
C ASP A 443 6.34 41.23 -10.30
N ARG A 444 7.12 40.54 -9.46
CA ARG A 444 7.05 39.09 -9.25
C ARG A 444 5.67 38.72 -8.67
N GLY A 445 4.68 38.56 -9.55
CA GLY A 445 3.40 37.93 -9.24
C GLY A 445 3.57 36.41 -9.11
N VAL A 446 2.93 35.83 -8.09
CA VAL A 446 3.07 34.48 -7.51
C VAL A 446 2.78 33.32 -8.48
N ILE A 447 2.38 33.60 -9.72
CA ILE A 447 2.14 32.58 -10.76
C ILE A 447 3.29 32.66 -11.77
N MET A 448 4.36 31.89 -11.55
CA MET A 448 5.47 31.82 -12.50
C MET A 448 5.06 31.07 -13.76
N SER A 449 5.30 31.67 -14.94
CA SER A 449 5.18 30.95 -16.21
C SER A 449 6.26 29.87 -16.29
N GLY A 450 5.94 28.71 -16.89
CA GLY A 450 6.92 27.64 -17.06
C GLY A 450 8.15 28.10 -17.85
N GLU A 451 8.01 29.08 -18.73
CA GLU A 451 9.11 29.72 -19.44
C GLU A 451 10.15 30.35 -18.50
N GLY A 452 9.70 31.06 -17.45
CA GLY A 452 10.60 31.68 -16.48
C GLY A 452 11.44 30.64 -15.73
N VAL A 453 10.78 29.59 -15.24
CA VAL A 453 11.41 28.51 -14.49
C VAL A 453 12.37 27.71 -15.36
N PHE A 454 11.97 27.35 -16.59
CA PHE A 454 12.84 26.61 -17.50
C PHE A 454 14.05 27.41 -17.99
N ARG A 455 13.92 28.74 -18.09
CA ARG A 455 15.06 29.61 -18.37
C ARG A 455 16.07 29.60 -17.23
N GLU A 456 15.62 29.62 -15.97
CA GLU A 456 16.53 29.50 -14.83
C GLU A 456 17.11 28.08 -14.69
N LEU A 457 16.36 27.04 -15.05
CA LEU A 457 16.89 25.68 -15.20
C LEU A 457 18.07 25.68 -16.17
N GLY A 458 17.92 26.27 -17.36
CA GLY A 458 19.00 26.37 -18.36
C GLY A 458 20.24 27.09 -17.82
N ARG A 459 20.06 28.21 -17.12
CA ARG A 459 21.18 28.94 -16.48
C ARG A 459 21.85 28.13 -15.37
N SER A 460 21.06 27.51 -14.50
CA SER A 460 21.57 26.71 -13.38
C SER A 460 22.31 25.48 -13.85
N LEU A 461 21.81 24.80 -14.88
CA LEU A 461 22.47 23.66 -15.51
C LEU A 461 23.80 24.07 -16.18
N ALA A 462 23.81 25.22 -16.85
CA ALA A 462 25.04 25.76 -17.46
C ALA A 462 26.11 26.08 -16.39
N ARG A 463 25.70 26.70 -15.27
CA ARG A 463 26.59 26.99 -14.12
C ARG A 463 27.13 25.71 -13.48
N ALA A 464 26.28 24.72 -13.23
CA ALA A 464 26.66 23.48 -12.55
C ALA A 464 27.55 22.56 -13.41
N ARG A 465 27.36 22.56 -14.73
CA ARG A 465 28.18 21.76 -15.66
C ARG A 465 29.51 22.43 -16.04
N HIS A 466 29.65 23.75 -15.88
CA HIS A 466 30.81 24.51 -16.36
C HIS A 466 31.12 24.31 -17.86
N GLY A 467 30.10 24.08 -18.71
CA GLY A 467 30.28 23.77 -20.14
C GLY A 467 29.30 24.50 -21.05
N LYS A 468 29.44 24.32 -22.38
CA LYS A 468 28.54 24.95 -23.37
C LYS A 468 27.13 24.36 -23.30
N LEU A 469 26.13 25.21 -23.08
CA LEU A 469 24.71 24.86 -23.07
C LEU A 469 23.94 25.74 -24.06
N LEU A 470 23.20 25.10 -24.96
CA LEU A 470 22.25 25.72 -25.86
C LEU A 470 20.85 25.48 -25.31
N HIS A 471 20.02 26.51 -25.22
CA HIS A 471 18.65 26.39 -24.71
C HIS A 471 17.67 27.02 -25.68
N THR A 472 16.65 26.26 -26.08
CA THR A 472 15.54 26.79 -26.89
C THR A 472 14.22 26.12 -26.52
N SER A 473 13.12 26.82 -26.80
CA SER A 473 11.77 26.33 -26.53
C SER A 473 11.13 25.71 -27.77
N TYR A 474 10.32 24.67 -27.58
CA TYR A 474 9.54 24.04 -28.65
C TYR A 474 8.03 24.20 -28.43
N THR A 475 7.27 24.14 -29.53
CA THR A 475 5.83 24.45 -29.57
C THR A 475 5.07 23.43 -30.41
N ALA A 476 3.75 23.61 -30.53
CA ALA A 476 2.90 22.77 -31.38
C ALA A 476 3.29 22.78 -32.87
N ASN A 477 4.15 23.70 -33.31
CA ASN A 477 4.68 23.75 -34.68
C ASN A 477 5.72 22.65 -34.96
N GLY A 478 6.01 21.76 -33.99
CA GLY A 478 6.89 20.62 -34.17
C GLY A 478 8.39 20.99 -34.26
N VAL A 479 9.15 20.08 -34.89
CA VAL A 479 10.58 20.26 -35.15
C VAL A 479 10.73 21.27 -36.30
N ARG A 480 11.55 22.30 -36.10
CA ARG A 480 11.82 23.38 -37.05
C ARG A 480 13.29 23.30 -37.50
N PRO A 481 13.69 23.92 -38.62
CA PRO A 481 15.08 23.91 -39.07
C PRO A 481 16.10 24.39 -38.01
N VAL A 482 15.69 25.35 -37.16
CA VAL A 482 16.51 25.77 -36.01
C VAL A 482 16.74 24.65 -35.01
N HIS A 483 15.74 23.82 -34.73
CA HIS A 483 15.86 22.67 -33.84
C HIS A 483 16.78 21.60 -34.47
N GLU A 484 16.60 21.32 -35.76
CA GLU A 484 17.44 20.36 -36.49
C GLU A 484 18.91 20.76 -36.46
N ASN A 485 19.22 22.03 -36.77
CA ASN A 485 20.58 22.57 -36.74
C ASN A 485 21.21 22.44 -35.34
N LEU A 486 20.45 22.71 -34.28
CA LEU A 486 20.92 22.58 -32.90
C LEU A 486 21.15 21.11 -32.52
N ILE A 487 20.25 20.20 -32.92
CA ILE A 487 20.36 18.75 -32.68
C ILE A 487 21.57 18.17 -33.42
N HIS A 488 21.85 18.63 -34.65
CA HIS A 488 23.04 18.22 -35.41
C HIS A 488 24.33 18.62 -34.71
N ARG A 489 24.37 19.79 -34.07
CA ARG A 489 25.56 20.28 -33.34
C ARG A 489 25.75 19.63 -31.97
N ALA A 490 24.68 19.48 -31.21
CA ALA A 490 24.77 19.02 -29.82
C ALA A 490 25.11 17.52 -29.73
N SER A 491 25.92 17.16 -28.75
CA SER A 491 26.27 15.75 -28.47
C SER A 491 25.27 15.08 -27.52
N CYS A 492 24.63 15.87 -26.67
CA CYS A 492 23.57 15.43 -25.76
C CYS A 492 22.40 16.39 -25.85
N ILE A 493 21.20 15.82 -25.83
CA ILE A 493 19.93 16.53 -25.86
C ILE A 493 19.18 16.18 -24.57
N VAL A 494 18.78 17.19 -23.82
CA VAL A 494 17.83 17.08 -22.70
C VAL A 494 16.51 17.67 -23.15
N ILE A 495 15.46 16.86 -23.21
CA ILE A 495 14.10 17.32 -23.53
C ILE A 495 13.28 17.31 -22.25
N VAL A 496 12.73 18.46 -21.89
CA VAL A 496 11.78 18.59 -20.79
C VAL A 496 10.36 18.42 -21.33
N THR A 497 9.51 17.63 -20.68
CA THR A 497 8.09 17.49 -21.01
C THR A 497 7.22 17.77 -19.80
N ALA A 498 6.05 18.37 -20.02
CA ALA A 498 5.04 18.62 -19.02
C ALA A 498 3.68 18.16 -19.54
N ASP A 499 3.22 17.01 -19.02
CA ASP A 499 1.97 16.36 -19.39
C ASP A 499 1.88 16.10 -20.91
N ALA A 500 2.89 15.45 -21.50
CA ALA A 500 2.95 15.12 -22.93
C ALA A 500 1.78 14.24 -23.40
N ASN A 501 1.17 13.45 -22.51
CA ASN A 501 -0.05 12.69 -22.82
C ASN A 501 -1.25 13.61 -23.06
N ARG A 502 -1.29 14.77 -22.40
CA ARG A 502 -2.32 15.80 -22.57
C ARG A 502 -1.97 16.78 -23.68
N ASN A 503 -0.67 17.03 -23.85
CA ASN A 503 -0.10 17.92 -24.85
C ASN A 503 0.58 17.08 -25.94
N LEU A 504 -0.22 16.44 -26.80
CA LEU A 504 0.25 15.46 -27.79
C LEU A 504 1.38 15.98 -28.70
N TYR A 505 1.46 17.29 -28.93
CA TYR A 505 2.57 17.90 -29.66
C TYR A 505 3.92 17.68 -28.97
N GLN A 506 3.98 17.64 -27.64
CA GLN A 506 5.21 17.34 -26.90
C GLN A 506 5.61 15.88 -27.07
N ALA A 507 4.64 14.97 -27.10
CA ALA A 507 4.89 13.56 -27.37
C ALA A 507 5.44 13.36 -28.79
N GLY A 508 4.79 13.97 -29.79
CA GLY A 508 5.24 13.95 -31.18
C GLY A 508 6.63 14.56 -31.36
N PHE A 509 6.88 15.73 -30.76
CA PHE A 509 8.18 16.41 -30.80
C PHE A 509 9.30 15.54 -30.22
N THR A 510 9.08 14.99 -29.02
CA THR A 510 10.08 14.16 -28.32
C THR A 510 10.41 12.90 -29.12
N LYS A 511 9.40 12.22 -29.68
CA LYS A 511 9.59 11.03 -30.52
C LYS A 511 10.35 11.36 -31.80
N HIS A 512 10.04 12.50 -32.43
CA HIS A 512 10.76 12.96 -33.61
C HIS A 512 12.24 13.20 -33.28
N VAL A 513 12.56 13.93 -32.20
CA VAL A 513 13.95 14.16 -31.80
C VAL A 513 14.66 12.85 -31.44
N SER A 514 13.98 11.92 -30.78
CA SER A 514 14.51 10.57 -30.50
C SER A 514 14.86 9.81 -31.77
N MET A 515 13.99 9.85 -32.78
CA MET A 515 14.24 9.24 -34.09
C MET A 515 15.45 9.88 -34.78
N MET A 516 15.55 11.22 -34.77
CA MET A 516 16.71 11.93 -35.33
C MET A 516 18.02 11.54 -34.62
N CYS A 517 18.01 11.49 -33.29
CA CYS A 517 19.19 11.07 -32.52
C CYS A 517 19.61 9.65 -32.91
N SER A 518 18.67 8.71 -33.03
CA SER A 518 18.94 7.34 -33.48
C SER A 518 19.52 7.28 -34.90
N MET A 519 19.00 8.07 -35.85
CA MET A 519 19.52 8.15 -37.22
C MET A 519 20.94 8.71 -37.26
N LEU A 520 21.22 9.75 -36.49
CA LEU A 520 22.55 10.38 -36.41
C LEU A 520 23.58 9.49 -35.70
N ARG A 521 23.16 8.69 -34.72
CA ARG A 521 24.01 7.63 -34.15
C ARG A 521 24.37 6.59 -35.20
N ALA A 522 23.40 6.17 -36.01
CA ALA A 522 23.63 5.19 -37.07
C ALA A 522 24.60 5.71 -38.15
N SER A 523 24.70 7.03 -38.35
CA SER A 523 25.71 7.65 -39.21
C SER A 523 27.05 7.94 -38.51
N GLY A 524 27.25 7.44 -37.29
CA GLY A 524 28.51 7.53 -36.54
C GLY A 524 28.66 8.77 -35.66
N GLN A 525 27.63 9.62 -35.53
CA GLN A 525 27.68 10.78 -34.63
C GLN A 525 27.36 10.40 -33.18
N LYS A 526 28.12 10.94 -32.22
CA LYS A 526 27.77 10.82 -30.79
C LYS A 526 26.49 11.63 -30.51
N LYS A 527 25.40 10.95 -30.15
CA LYS A 527 24.15 11.58 -29.71
C LYS A 527 23.62 10.88 -28.47
N SER A 528 23.33 11.63 -27.43
CA SER A 528 22.68 11.16 -26.21
C SER A 528 21.34 11.87 -26.03
N LEU A 529 20.32 11.18 -25.56
CA LEU A 529 19.00 11.76 -25.31
C LEU A 529 18.53 11.42 -23.90
N VAL A 530 18.26 12.47 -23.12
CA VAL A 530 17.64 12.38 -21.80
C VAL A 530 16.28 13.08 -21.88
N VAL A 531 15.22 12.39 -21.48
CA VAL A 531 13.87 12.98 -21.38
C VAL A 531 13.53 13.18 -19.91
N VAL A 532 13.14 14.41 -19.56
CA VAL A 532 12.76 14.83 -18.21
C VAL A 532 11.27 15.13 -18.20
N ALA A 533 10.47 14.30 -17.55
CA ALA A 533 9.07 14.65 -17.28
C ALA A 533 8.96 15.43 -15.97
N VAL A 534 8.50 16.68 -16.08
CA VAL A 534 8.43 17.59 -14.93
C VAL A 534 7.06 17.68 -14.27
N SER A 535 6.08 16.96 -14.81
CA SER A 535 4.73 16.82 -14.23
C SER A 535 4.37 15.34 -14.23
N SER A 536 3.46 14.91 -15.10
CA SER A 536 3.08 13.50 -15.23
C SER A 536 4.28 12.58 -15.50
N PRO A 537 4.56 11.60 -14.62
CA PRO A 537 5.60 10.61 -14.89
C PRO A 537 5.17 9.61 -15.97
N TYR A 538 3.91 9.66 -16.43
CA TYR A 538 3.35 8.73 -17.39
C TYR A 538 3.58 9.14 -18.85
N ASP A 539 4.21 10.29 -19.10
CA ASP A 539 4.51 10.81 -20.45
C ASP A 539 5.23 9.77 -21.30
N PHE A 540 6.25 9.12 -20.72
CA PHE A 540 7.02 8.07 -21.39
C PHE A 540 7.33 6.86 -20.50
N ALA A 541 6.77 6.75 -19.29
CA ALA A 541 7.08 5.63 -18.37
C ALA A 541 6.99 4.25 -19.04
N MET A 542 6.00 4.04 -19.92
CA MET A 542 5.81 2.77 -20.64
C MET A 542 6.45 2.72 -22.04
N ASP A 543 6.90 3.86 -22.58
CA ASP A 543 7.47 3.94 -23.93
C ASP A 543 8.97 3.62 -23.92
N LYS A 544 9.32 2.38 -24.29
CA LYS A 544 10.72 1.90 -24.29
C LYS A 544 11.60 2.53 -25.36
N SER A 545 11.05 3.31 -26.31
CA SER A 545 11.86 3.98 -27.34
C SER A 545 12.75 5.08 -26.76
N ILE A 546 12.38 5.61 -25.59
CA ILE A 546 13.15 6.63 -24.87
C ILE A 546 14.13 5.94 -23.90
N GLY A 547 15.43 5.97 -24.19
CA GLY A 547 16.44 5.19 -23.45
C GLY A 547 16.73 5.69 -22.02
N THR A 548 16.73 7.00 -21.80
CA THR A 548 16.96 7.61 -20.48
C THR A 548 15.80 8.55 -20.14
N TYR A 549 15.12 8.26 -19.03
CA TYR A 549 13.89 8.94 -18.62
C TYR A 549 13.88 9.22 -17.11
N ILE A 550 13.72 10.48 -16.74
CA ILE A 550 13.75 11.00 -15.37
C ILE A 550 12.48 11.80 -15.08
N CYS A 551 11.98 11.72 -13.85
CA CYS A 551 10.76 12.38 -13.40
C CYS A 551 11.06 13.28 -12.19
N THR A 552 10.46 14.47 -12.18
CA THR A 552 10.56 15.43 -11.06
C THR A 552 9.23 15.65 -10.33
N PHE A 553 8.10 15.23 -10.93
CA PHE A 553 6.73 15.34 -10.39
C PHE A 553 6.26 16.77 -10.06
N ASP A 554 7.07 17.76 -10.42
CA ASP A 554 6.87 19.18 -10.17
C ASP A 554 7.86 19.99 -11.04
N PHE A 555 7.46 21.17 -11.49
CA PHE A 555 8.27 22.08 -12.29
C PHE A 555 8.55 23.42 -11.60
N THR A 556 8.41 23.48 -10.27
CA THR A 556 8.87 24.61 -9.46
C THR A 556 10.39 24.79 -9.52
N GLU A 557 10.88 25.98 -9.12
CA GLU A 557 12.32 26.27 -9.11
C GLU A 557 13.11 25.29 -8.22
N MET A 558 12.54 24.89 -7.08
CA MET A 558 13.13 23.91 -6.17
C MET A 558 13.24 22.51 -6.80
N ALA A 559 12.21 22.09 -7.54
CA ALA A 559 12.25 20.84 -8.30
C ALA A 559 13.32 20.88 -9.40
N MET A 560 13.43 22.01 -10.11
CA MET A 560 14.43 22.19 -11.16
C MET A 560 15.85 22.27 -10.61
N ALA A 561 16.05 22.87 -9.43
CA ALA A 561 17.33 22.87 -8.74
C ALA A 561 17.75 21.44 -8.31
N ALA A 562 16.80 20.64 -7.81
CA ALA A 562 17.04 19.23 -7.50
C ALA A 562 17.35 18.41 -8.76
N LEU A 563 16.66 18.67 -9.87
CA LEU A 563 16.97 18.08 -11.17
C LEU A 563 18.39 18.41 -11.61
N VAL A 564 18.85 19.66 -11.51
CA VAL A 564 20.23 20.04 -11.86
C VAL A 564 21.23 19.26 -11.00
N ARG A 565 21.00 19.17 -9.68
CA ARG A 565 21.86 18.38 -8.79
C ARG A 565 21.90 16.89 -9.20
N ALA A 566 20.76 16.32 -9.60
CA ALA A 566 20.69 14.94 -10.06
C ALA A 566 21.37 14.72 -11.41
N LEU A 567 21.15 15.61 -12.38
CA LEU A 567 21.78 15.54 -13.71
C LEU A 567 23.29 15.72 -13.63
N CYS A 568 23.80 16.58 -12.75
CA CYS A 568 25.24 16.82 -12.59
C CYS A 568 25.94 15.87 -11.60
N GLY A 569 25.20 15.02 -10.89
CA GLY A 569 25.76 14.06 -9.93
C GLY A 569 26.05 14.61 -8.53
N ASN A 570 25.64 15.85 -8.24
CA ASN A 570 25.74 16.46 -6.90
C ASN A 570 24.76 15.85 -5.89
N SER A 571 23.67 15.25 -6.37
CA SER A 571 22.71 14.48 -5.56
C SER A 571 22.34 13.21 -6.29
N ARG A 572 22.18 12.11 -5.54
CA ARG A 572 21.78 10.82 -6.11
C ARG A 572 20.25 10.73 -6.12
N ALA A 573 19.67 10.58 -7.31
CA ALA A 573 18.24 10.30 -7.45
C ALA A 573 17.86 9.00 -6.72
N ARG A 574 16.96 9.09 -5.75
CA ARG A 574 16.49 7.98 -4.90
C ARG A 574 15.02 7.66 -5.08
N GLY A 575 14.28 8.53 -5.76
CA GLY A 575 12.87 8.38 -5.95
C GLY A 575 12.53 7.11 -6.74
N THR A 576 11.34 6.59 -6.46
CA THR A 576 10.74 5.47 -7.16
C THR A 576 9.35 5.87 -7.61
N LEU A 577 8.92 5.47 -8.81
CA LEU A 577 7.58 5.81 -9.29
C LEU A 577 6.54 5.23 -8.32
N PRO A 578 5.66 6.04 -7.69
CA PRO A 578 4.68 5.53 -6.75
C PRO A 578 3.62 4.65 -7.43
N GLY A 579 2.91 3.86 -6.64
CA GLY A 579 1.80 3.06 -7.08
C GLY A 579 2.16 1.72 -7.74
N THR A 580 1.36 1.29 -8.71
CA THR A 580 1.45 -0.03 -9.35
C THR A 580 2.69 -0.17 -10.22
N LEU A 581 3.21 0.91 -10.79
CA LEU A 581 4.45 0.89 -11.57
C LEU A 581 5.69 0.73 -10.70
N ARG A 582 5.65 1.14 -9.41
CA ARG A 582 6.66 0.78 -8.38
C ARG A 582 6.86 -0.73 -8.31
N LYS A 583 5.76 -1.45 -8.46
CA LYS A 583 5.63 -2.90 -8.30
C LYS A 583 6.01 -3.67 -9.59
N SER A 584 6.42 -2.98 -10.66
CA SER A 584 6.95 -3.59 -11.89
C SER A 584 8.34 -4.23 -11.72
N ARG A 585 9.05 -3.95 -10.60
CA ARG A 585 10.04 -4.89 -10.04
C ARG A 585 9.45 -5.58 -8.81
N LYS A 586 9.02 -6.83 -9.02
CA LYS A 586 8.28 -7.72 -8.11
C LYS A 586 6.96 -7.12 -7.61
N ALA A 587 5.89 -7.51 -8.30
CA ALA A 587 4.53 -7.19 -7.95
C ALA A 587 4.22 -7.53 -6.49
N VAL A 588 4.16 -6.53 -5.61
CA VAL A 588 3.40 -6.64 -4.35
C VAL A 588 1.94 -6.51 -4.75
N LYS A 589 1.39 -7.63 -5.25
CA LYS A 589 -0.02 -7.73 -5.62
C LYS A 589 -0.86 -7.31 -4.42
N SER A 590 -1.96 -6.60 -4.72
CA SER A 590 -2.98 -6.24 -3.73
C SER A 590 -3.29 -7.42 -2.84
N ARG A 591 -3.59 -7.16 -1.55
CA ARG A 591 -4.06 -8.19 -0.62
C ARG A 591 -5.45 -8.65 -1.07
N GLN A 592 -5.49 -9.46 -2.13
CA GLN A 592 -6.68 -10.19 -2.55
C GLN A 592 -7.02 -11.17 -1.43
N HIS A 593 -8.18 -10.99 -0.81
CA HIS A 593 -8.73 -12.00 0.09
C HIS A 593 -9.40 -13.08 -0.75
N TRP A 594 -8.72 -14.22 -0.89
CA TRP A 594 -9.29 -15.39 -1.56
C TRP A 594 -10.33 -16.06 -0.67
N LEU A 595 -11.44 -16.48 -1.27
CA LEU A 595 -12.43 -17.34 -0.63
C LEU A 595 -11.77 -18.69 -0.28
N VAL A 596 -11.85 -19.07 0.99
CA VAL A 596 -11.33 -20.34 1.49
C VAL A 596 -12.51 -21.20 1.93
N GLU A 597 -12.58 -22.40 1.38
CA GLU A 597 -13.64 -23.37 1.63
C GLU A 597 -13.09 -24.57 2.43
N PRO A 598 -13.94 -25.29 3.20
CA PRO A 598 -13.58 -26.59 3.72
C PRO A 598 -13.27 -27.57 2.59
N TYR A 599 -12.23 -28.37 2.78
CA TYR A 599 -11.90 -29.48 1.90
C TYR A 599 -12.96 -30.57 2.00
N ASP A 600 -13.41 -31.07 0.85
CA ASP A 600 -14.31 -32.21 0.73
C ASP A 600 -13.62 -33.30 -0.10
N ARG A 601 -13.48 -34.50 0.43
CA ARG A 601 -12.70 -35.58 -0.20
C ARG A 601 -13.24 -35.95 -1.58
N ASP A 602 -14.56 -36.16 -1.67
CA ASP A 602 -15.18 -36.66 -2.88
C ASP A 602 -15.15 -35.60 -3.99
N ARG A 603 -15.17 -34.32 -3.62
CA ARG A 603 -15.04 -33.18 -4.53
C ARG A 603 -13.60 -32.83 -4.90
N ASP A 604 -12.67 -32.80 -3.94
CA ASP A 604 -11.39 -32.09 -4.06
C ASP A 604 -10.16 -33.01 -4.18
N SER A 605 -10.27 -34.31 -3.88
CA SER A 605 -9.13 -35.26 -3.87
C SER A 605 -8.36 -35.32 -5.20
N ASN A 606 -9.06 -35.39 -6.33
CA ASN A 606 -8.43 -35.36 -7.65
C ASN A 606 -7.70 -34.04 -7.91
N GLY A 607 -8.34 -32.90 -7.58
CA GLY A 607 -7.72 -31.58 -7.74
C GLY A 607 -6.51 -31.37 -6.81
N LEU A 608 -6.50 -32.00 -5.63
CA LEU A 608 -5.34 -32.00 -4.73
C LEU A 608 -4.19 -32.83 -5.31
N ASN A 609 -4.46 -33.99 -5.89
CA ASN A 609 -3.44 -34.78 -6.59
C ASN A 609 -2.82 -34.00 -7.76
N ASP A 610 -3.63 -33.27 -8.54
CA ASP A 610 -3.13 -32.42 -9.62
C ASP A 610 -2.24 -31.28 -9.11
N LEU A 611 -2.64 -30.63 -8.02
CA LEU A 611 -1.85 -29.58 -7.36
C LEU A 611 -0.52 -30.13 -6.83
N LEU A 612 -0.54 -31.30 -6.17
CA LEU A 612 0.65 -31.99 -5.67
C LEU A 612 1.60 -32.36 -6.81
N ASN A 613 1.08 -32.88 -7.92
CA ASN A 613 1.87 -33.17 -9.12
C ASN A 613 2.53 -31.90 -9.70
N ALA A 614 1.81 -30.78 -9.73
CA ALA A 614 2.37 -29.50 -10.16
C ALA A 614 3.49 -29.00 -9.24
N LEU A 615 3.33 -29.18 -7.92
CA LEU A 615 4.33 -28.83 -6.93
C LEU A 615 5.56 -29.72 -7.03
N ALA A 616 5.38 -31.03 -7.21
CA ALA A 616 6.46 -31.99 -7.37
C ALA A 616 7.34 -31.67 -8.59
N ARG A 617 6.74 -31.25 -9.70
CA ARG A 617 7.49 -30.78 -10.90
C ARG A 617 8.31 -29.50 -10.64
N ALA A 618 7.89 -28.67 -9.70
CA ALA A 618 8.54 -27.41 -9.35
C ALA A 618 9.43 -27.52 -8.11
N ALA A 619 9.51 -28.69 -7.46
CA ALA A 619 10.18 -28.88 -6.19
C ALA A 619 11.71 -28.95 -6.34
N ALA A 620 12.42 -28.49 -5.31
CA ALA A 620 13.86 -28.65 -5.21
C ALA A 620 14.25 -30.13 -5.05
N PRO A 621 15.50 -30.54 -5.37
CA PRO A 621 15.92 -31.94 -5.35
C PRO A 621 15.75 -32.66 -3.99
N ASN A 622 15.84 -31.92 -2.89
CA ASN A 622 15.63 -32.39 -1.53
C ASN A 622 14.16 -32.54 -1.13
N HIS A 623 13.20 -32.04 -1.93
CA HIS A 623 11.76 -32.21 -1.72
C HIS A 623 11.13 -33.27 -2.63
N ARG A 624 11.94 -34.21 -3.14
CA ARG A 624 11.49 -35.29 -4.04
C ARG A 624 10.34 -36.14 -3.49
N PHE A 625 10.19 -36.26 -2.17
CA PHE A 625 9.08 -36.97 -1.54
C PHE A 625 7.68 -36.45 -1.96
N LEU A 626 7.60 -35.21 -2.45
CA LEU A 626 6.36 -34.66 -3.01
C LEU A 626 5.85 -35.42 -4.25
N THR A 627 6.73 -36.11 -4.99
CA THR A 627 6.29 -36.96 -6.12
C THR A 627 5.50 -38.18 -5.67
N MET A 628 5.70 -38.61 -4.43
CA MET A 628 5.02 -39.75 -3.79
C MET A 628 3.90 -39.29 -2.84
N THR A 629 3.70 -37.98 -2.69
CA THR A 629 2.66 -37.43 -1.83
C THR A 629 1.35 -37.37 -2.61
N THR A 630 0.27 -37.90 -2.03
CA THR A 630 -1.07 -37.87 -2.63
C THR A 630 -2.07 -37.26 -1.66
N ALA A 631 -3.30 -37.02 -2.10
CA ALA A 631 -4.39 -36.59 -1.22
C ALA A 631 -4.55 -37.53 -0.02
N HIS A 632 -4.44 -38.84 -0.25
CA HIS A 632 -4.53 -39.87 0.78
C HIS A 632 -3.49 -39.70 1.90
N SER A 633 -2.34 -39.08 1.63
CA SER A 633 -1.32 -38.82 2.64
C SER A 633 -1.80 -37.92 3.79
N PHE A 634 -2.91 -37.20 3.62
CA PHE A 634 -3.49 -36.33 4.65
C PHE A 634 -4.77 -36.90 5.28
N GLU A 635 -5.30 -38.01 4.75
CA GLU A 635 -6.58 -38.59 5.15
C GLU A 635 -6.37 -39.78 6.11
N ILE A 636 -6.09 -39.50 7.38
CA ILE A 636 -5.68 -40.52 8.37
C ILE A 636 -6.88 -41.36 8.83
N PHE A 637 -8.07 -40.76 8.90
CA PHE A 637 -9.30 -41.40 9.39
C PHE A 637 -9.14 -42.02 10.79
N ASN A 638 -8.42 -41.34 11.69
CA ASN A 638 -8.25 -41.79 13.07
C ASN A 638 -9.22 -41.03 14.01
N PRO A 639 -10.05 -41.72 14.82
CA PRO A 639 -11.00 -41.05 15.71
C PRO A 639 -10.35 -40.17 16.79
N ASN A 640 -9.06 -40.36 17.07
CA ASN A 640 -8.30 -39.59 18.07
C ASN A 640 -7.54 -38.39 17.45
N ILE A 641 -7.60 -38.22 16.12
CA ILE A 641 -6.99 -37.10 15.40
C ILE A 641 -8.08 -36.48 14.52
N GLU A 642 -8.52 -35.28 14.87
CA GLU A 642 -9.58 -34.62 14.12
C GLU A 642 -9.01 -33.81 12.96
N GLU A 643 -9.52 -34.06 11.75
CA GLU A 643 -9.05 -33.45 10.50
C GLU A 643 -10.00 -32.32 10.07
N SER A 644 -9.44 -31.15 9.68
CA SER A 644 -10.26 -30.01 9.20
C SER A 644 -9.51 -29.23 8.13
N HIS A 645 -9.41 -29.78 6.93
CA HIS A 645 -8.57 -29.22 5.86
C HIS A 645 -9.30 -28.11 5.08
N PHE A 646 -8.53 -27.26 4.39
CA PHE A 646 -9.07 -26.10 3.66
C PHE A 646 -8.49 -25.99 2.26
N VAL A 647 -9.29 -25.45 1.33
CA VAL A 647 -8.90 -25.26 -0.07
C VAL A 647 -9.26 -23.85 -0.59
N VAL A 648 -8.51 -23.42 -1.59
CA VAL A 648 -8.89 -22.33 -2.50
C VAL A 648 -9.06 -22.94 -3.87
N ARG A 649 -10.27 -22.87 -4.43
CA ARG A 649 -10.60 -23.47 -5.72
C ARG A 649 -11.17 -22.45 -6.70
N ASN A 650 -11.02 -22.74 -7.98
CA ASN A 650 -11.81 -22.09 -9.02
C ASN A 650 -13.18 -22.79 -9.11
N SER A 651 -14.26 -22.07 -8.82
CA SER A 651 -15.61 -22.63 -8.81
C SER A 651 -16.07 -23.16 -10.18
N SER A 652 -15.52 -22.64 -11.28
CA SER A 652 -15.90 -23.02 -12.65
C SER A 652 -15.11 -24.22 -13.16
N THR A 653 -13.82 -24.31 -12.85
CA THR A 653 -12.94 -25.39 -13.37
C THR A 653 -12.67 -26.51 -12.37
N GLN A 654 -13.09 -26.34 -11.11
CA GLN A 654 -12.73 -27.21 -9.96
C GLN A 654 -11.22 -27.35 -9.71
N ALA A 655 -10.38 -26.51 -10.34
CA ALA A 655 -8.94 -26.55 -10.13
C ALA A 655 -8.61 -25.95 -8.76
N LEU A 656 -7.79 -26.66 -7.96
CA LEU A 656 -7.30 -26.17 -6.69
C LEU A 656 -6.08 -25.27 -6.89
N TYR A 657 -6.15 -24.04 -6.37
CA TYR A 657 -5.01 -23.12 -6.36
C TYR A 657 -4.23 -23.16 -5.05
N GLY A 658 -4.82 -23.70 -3.99
CA GLY A 658 -4.09 -24.01 -2.76
C GLY A 658 -4.87 -24.92 -1.81
N PHE A 659 -4.13 -25.55 -0.90
CA PHE A 659 -4.63 -26.51 0.10
C PHE A 659 -3.89 -26.31 1.42
N CYS A 660 -4.58 -26.50 2.54
CA CYS A 660 -4.02 -26.44 3.89
C CYS A 660 -4.52 -27.62 4.71
N ALA A 661 -3.61 -28.50 5.12
CA ALA A 661 -3.90 -29.62 6.01
C ALA A 661 -3.82 -29.16 7.47
N THR A 662 -4.88 -29.42 8.23
CA THR A 662 -4.93 -29.14 9.67
C THR A 662 -5.45 -30.34 10.45
N PHE A 663 -4.90 -30.52 11.65
CA PHE A 663 -5.20 -31.61 12.56
C PHE A 663 -5.41 -31.06 13.98
N HIS A 664 -6.16 -31.78 14.81
CA HIS A 664 -6.32 -31.45 16.22
C HIS A 664 -6.30 -32.71 17.07
N THR A 665 -5.44 -32.74 18.09
CA THR A 665 -5.34 -33.85 19.04
C THR A 665 -4.92 -33.36 20.42
N GLN A 666 -5.55 -33.89 21.47
CA GLN A 666 -5.28 -33.61 22.90
C GLN A 666 -5.01 -32.12 23.25
N GLY A 667 -5.75 -31.19 22.63
CA GLY A 667 -5.64 -29.75 22.89
C GLY A 667 -4.52 -29.03 22.12
N THR A 668 -3.91 -29.68 21.13
CA THR A 668 -2.96 -29.07 20.19
C THR A 668 -3.62 -28.97 18.83
N GLY A 669 -3.72 -27.75 18.28
CA GLY A 669 -4.11 -27.51 16.90
C GLY A 669 -2.88 -27.45 16.00
N ILE A 670 -2.87 -28.19 14.89
CA ILE A 670 -1.67 -28.40 14.09
C ILE A 670 -1.92 -27.99 12.64
N ILE A 671 -1.03 -27.19 12.06
CA ILE A 671 -0.96 -26.96 10.61
C ILE A 671 0.11 -27.90 10.06
N GLY A 672 -0.32 -28.95 9.36
CA GLY A 672 0.57 -30.00 8.86
C GLY A 672 1.19 -29.69 7.50
N ALA A 673 0.47 -29.00 6.61
CA ALA A 673 0.99 -28.60 5.30
C ALA A 673 0.22 -27.41 4.72
N ILE A 674 0.92 -26.55 3.97
CA ILE A 674 0.30 -25.50 3.15
C ILE A 674 0.89 -25.59 1.74
N PHE A 675 0.01 -25.78 0.76
CA PHE A 675 0.34 -25.87 -0.65
C PHE A 675 -0.32 -24.74 -1.43
N VAL A 676 0.43 -24.14 -2.36
CA VAL A 676 -0.05 -23.12 -3.28
C VAL A 676 0.54 -23.38 -4.65
N ASP A 677 -0.32 -23.43 -5.66
CA ASP A 677 0.06 -23.64 -7.06
C ASP A 677 1.21 -22.68 -7.43
N PRO A 678 2.35 -23.18 -7.97
CA PRO A 678 3.51 -22.35 -8.30
C PRO A 678 3.18 -21.12 -9.17
N THR A 679 2.26 -21.26 -10.12
CA THR A 679 1.82 -20.18 -11.04
C THR A 679 0.90 -19.17 -10.35
N LYS A 680 0.31 -19.55 -9.21
CA LYS A 680 -0.58 -18.73 -8.38
C LYS A 680 0.08 -18.31 -7.05
N ARG A 681 1.40 -18.40 -6.93
CA ARG A 681 2.11 -17.79 -5.79
C ARG A 681 2.09 -16.26 -5.89
N ASN A 682 2.31 -15.61 -4.76
CA ASN A 682 2.32 -14.14 -4.63
C ASN A 682 0.99 -13.43 -4.92
N VAL A 683 -0.16 -14.13 -4.92
CA VAL A 683 -1.52 -13.53 -4.93
C VAL A 683 -2.24 -13.67 -3.57
N ALA A 684 -1.52 -13.92 -2.47
CA ALA A 684 -2.08 -14.06 -1.11
C ALA A 684 -2.94 -15.30 -0.80
N ILE A 685 -3.04 -16.28 -1.71
CA ILE A 685 -3.73 -17.57 -1.45
C ILE A 685 -3.23 -18.27 -0.18
N GLY A 686 -1.91 -18.43 -0.03
CA GLY A 686 -1.32 -19.07 1.15
C GLY A 686 -1.63 -18.35 2.46
N ARG A 687 -1.74 -17.01 2.42
CA ARG A 687 -2.08 -16.20 3.60
C ARG A 687 -3.57 -16.32 3.95
N SER A 688 -4.45 -16.36 2.95
CA SER A 688 -5.88 -16.65 3.16
C SER A 688 -6.07 -18.04 3.80
N LEU A 689 -5.42 -19.07 3.25
CA LEU A 689 -5.46 -20.43 3.78
C LEU A 689 -4.96 -20.50 5.23
N HIS A 690 -3.80 -19.92 5.50
CA HIS A 690 -3.20 -19.89 6.84
C HIS A 690 -4.12 -19.20 7.86
N ARG A 691 -4.64 -18.01 7.55
CA ARG A 691 -5.55 -17.28 8.47
C ARG A 691 -6.83 -18.06 8.75
N ARG A 692 -7.44 -18.65 7.72
CA ARG A 692 -8.68 -19.44 7.89
C ARG A 692 -8.42 -20.69 8.74
N ALA A 693 -7.32 -21.39 8.48
CA ALA A 693 -6.88 -22.57 9.21
C ALA A 693 -6.60 -22.25 10.68
N LEU A 694 -5.81 -21.21 10.93
CA LEU A 694 -5.44 -20.78 12.28
C LEU A 694 -6.69 -20.39 13.10
N ARG A 695 -7.59 -19.60 12.53
CA ARG A 695 -8.87 -19.24 13.18
C ARG A 695 -9.69 -20.49 13.54
N ALA A 696 -9.78 -21.46 12.63
CA ALA A 696 -10.53 -22.69 12.87
C ALA A 696 -9.93 -23.53 14.02
N LEU A 697 -8.59 -23.63 14.09
CA LEU A 697 -7.90 -24.35 15.16
C LEU A 697 -8.04 -23.65 16.52
N ILE A 698 -7.93 -22.32 16.56
CA ILE A 698 -8.06 -21.52 17.79
C ILE A 698 -9.49 -21.56 18.33
N GLN A 699 -10.50 -21.51 17.47
CA GLN A 699 -11.91 -21.56 17.87
C GLN A 699 -12.34 -22.93 18.40
N LYS A 700 -11.52 -23.96 18.21
CA LYS A 700 -11.82 -25.32 18.64
C LYS A 700 -11.71 -25.43 20.15
N ARG A 701 -12.75 -26.01 20.77
CA ARG A 701 -12.83 -26.08 22.23
C ARG A 701 -11.71 -26.99 22.79
N GLY A 702 -10.92 -26.44 23.70
CA GLY A 702 -9.84 -27.18 24.37
C GLY A 702 -8.46 -27.00 23.75
N THR A 703 -8.32 -26.21 22.67
CA THR A 703 -7.02 -25.85 22.10
C THR A 703 -6.23 -24.98 23.07
N LYS A 704 -5.05 -25.46 23.47
CA LYS A 704 -4.09 -24.78 24.36
C LYS A 704 -2.84 -24.31 23.62
N LYS A 705 -2.48 -25.02 22.55
CA LYS A 705 -1.26 -24.78 21.76
C LYS A 705 -1.56 -24.90 20.28
N ILE A 706 -0.81 -24.16 19.46
CA ILE A 706 -0.80 -24.32 18.01
C ILE A 706 0.60 -24.74 17.56
N GLN A 707 0.68 -25.68 16.60
CA GLN A 707 1.94 -26.23 16.10
C GLN A 707 2.06 -26.09 14.57
N LEU A 708 3.29 -25.83 14.09
CA LEU A 708 3.68 -25.97 12.69
C LEU A 708 4.47 -27.26 12.49
N GLY A 709 3.99 -28.10 11.58
CA GLY A 709 4.57 -29.42 11.33
C GLY A 709 3.89 -30.51 12.15
N ILE A 710 3.91 -31.73 11.62
CA ILE A 710 3.30 -32.89 12.27
C ILE A 710 4.11 -34.15 11.94
N CYS A 711 4.26 -35.05 12.92
CA CYS A 711 4.99 -36.30 12.74
C CYS A 711 4.12 -37.42 12.12
N PHE A 712 2.79 -37.33 12.28
CA PHE A 712 1.82 -38.24 11.67
C PHE A 712 0.58 -37.46 11.21
N PRO A 713 0.40 -37.22 9.90
CA PRO A 713 1.14 -37.82 8.78
C PRO A 713 2.51 -37.15 8.56
N GLY A 714 3.54 -37.92 8.25
CA GLY A 714 4.93 -37.48 8.17
C GLY A 714 5.30 -36.84 6.83
N VAL A 715 4.50 -35.89 6.32
CA VAL A 715 4.78 -35.16 5.06
C VAL A 715 5.74 -33.99 5.32
N PHE A 716 5.36 -33.07 6.21
CA PHE A 716 6.24 -32.00 6.70
C PHE A 716 6.32 -32.08 8.22
N LEU A 717 7.49 -32.45 8.73
CA LEU A 717 7.75 -32.49 10.18
C LEU A 717 7.84 -31.08 10.80
N GLY A 718 7.91 -30.04 9.96
CA GLY A 718 8.10 -28.64 10.34
C GLY A 718 8.41 -27.78 9.12
N ILE A 719 8.96 -26.59 9.35
CA ILE A 719 9.47 -25.73 8.27
C ILE A 719 10.79 -26.34 7.74
N PRO A 720 10.94 -26.59 6.43
CA PRO A 720 12.21 -27.07 5.86
C PRO A 720 13.38 -26.12 6.17
N THR A 721 14.51 -26.69 6.60
CA THR A 721 15.69 -25.91 7.06
C THR A 721 16.42 -25.14 5.96
N ASP A 722 16.24 -25.53 4.71
CA ASP A 722 16.91 -25.02 3.52
C ASP A 722 16.22 -23.80 2.87
N ASP A 723 15.00 -23.43 3.32
CA ASP A 723 14.24 -22.31 2.79
C ASP A 723 14.13 -21.15 3.79
N SER A 724 15.08 -20.21 3.70
CA SER A 724 15.10 -19.00 4.55
C SER A 724 13.91 -18.05 4.29
N GLY A 725 13.26 -18.15 3.14
CA GLY A 725 12.11 -17.33 2.78
C GLY A 725 10.85 -17.71 3.57
N LEU A 726 10.66 -19.01 3.84
CA LEU A 726 9.49 -19.50 4.58
C LEU A 726 9.47 -19.05 6.03
N LYS A 727 10.61 -19.04 6.72
CA LYS A 727 10.70 -18.51 8.10
C LYS A 727 10.20 -17.07 8.17
N SER A 728 10.69 -16.23 7.25
CA SER A 728 10.25 -14.82 7.15
C SER A 728 8.75 -14.68 6.92
N TRP A 729 8.15 -15.60 6.15
CA TRP A 729 6.73 -15.61 5.84
C TRP A 729 5.88 -15.96 7.08
N PHE A 730 6.25 -16.99 7.84
CA PHE A 730 5.56 -17.37 9.07
C PHE A 730 5.74 -16.34 10.18
N THR A 731 6.92 -15.74 10.35
CA THR A 731 7.12 -14.60 11.27
C THR A 731 6.24 -13.41 10.91
N SER A 732 6.16 -13.06 9.61
CA SER A 732 5.25 -12.00 9.14
C SER A 732 3.76 -12.33 9.29
N SER A 733 3.43 -13.59 9.60
CA SER A 733 2.08 -14.10 9.79
C SER A 733 1.76 -14.37 11.26
N GLY A 734 2.56 -13.85 12.20
CA GLY A 734 2.29 -13.87 13.63
C GLY A 734 2.89 -15.03 14.41
N TRP A 735 3.76 -15.85 13.81
CA TRP A 735 4.45 -16.92 14.53
C TRP A 735 5.72 -16.43 15.21
N ASP A 736 5.85 -16.73 16.50
CA ASP A 736 7.12 -16.69 17.21
C ASP A 736 7.94 -17.94 16.85
N LEU A 737 9.09 -17.73 16.20
CA LEU A 737 9.99 -18.77 15.70
C LEU A 737 11.31 -18.80 16.49
N GLN A 738 11.33 -18.33 17.75
CA GLN A 738 12.55 -18.32 18.56
C GLN A 738 13.03 -19.70 18.99
N PHE A 739 12.11 -20.59 19.34
CA PHE A 739 12.41 -21.93 19.86
C PHE A 739 11.85 -22.98 18.90
N SER A 740 12.74 -23.76 18.29
CA SER A 740 12.38 -24.85 17.39
C SER A 740 12.88 -26.19 17.91
N ARG A 741 12.19 -27.25 17.50
CA ARG A 741 12.69 -28.62 17.62
C ARG A 741 13.11 -29.10 16.23
N ARG A 742 14.38 -29.44 16.07
CA ARG A 742 14.92 -29.87 14.78
C ARG A 742 14.75 -31.37 14.59
N LEU A 743 14.11 -31.73 13.49
CA LEU A 743 13.78 -33.11 13.13
C LEU A 743 14.36 -33.43 11.75
N VAL A 744 14.95 -34.60 11.59
CA VAL A 744 15.53 -35.01 10.31
C VAL A 744 15.01 -36.37 9.84
N ASN A 745 14.90 -36.50 8.52
CA ASN A 745 14.79 -37.79 7.86
C ASN A 745 16.18 -38.17 7.38
N MET A 746 16.59 -39.40 7.61
CA MET A 746 17.89 -39.95 7.20
C MET A 746 17.71 -41.20 6.36
N VAL A 747 18.72 -41.58 5.58
CA VAL A 747 18.63 -42.72 4.66
C VAL A 747 19.95 -43.49 4.57
N ILE A 748 19.85 -44.82 4.47
CA ILE A 748 20.89 -45.68 3.90
C ILE A 748 20.51 -45.94 2.44
N THR A 749 21.34 -45.47 1.52
CA THR A 749 21.11 -45.51 0.06
C THR A 749 21.37 -46.87 -0.56
N ASP A 750 22.30 -47.66 -0.01
CA ASP A 750 22.56 -49.04 -0.41
C ASP A 750 22.60 -49.95 0.82
N LEU A 751 21.44 -50.49 1.19
CA LEU A 751 21.32 -51.39 2.32
C LEU A 751 21.95 -52.76 2.05
N SER A 752 22.10 -53.13 0.77
CA SER A 752 22.62 -54.44 0.37
C SER A 752 24.10 -54.57 0.71
N SER A 753 24.91 -53.52 0.49
CA SER A 753 26.32 -53.46 0.85
C SER A 753 26.58 -53.02 2.29
N TRP A 754 25.58 -52.46 2.97
CA TRP A 754 25.72 -51.99 4.34
C TRP A 754 26.10 -53.09 5.35
N SER A 755 27.01 -52.78 6.27
CA SER A 755 27.40 -53.59 7.41
C SER A 755 27.52 -52.74 8.68
N ALA A 756 27.34 -53.36 9.84
CA ALA A 756 27.37 -52.65 11.12
C ALA A 756 28.78 -52.10 11.41
N PRO A 757 28.91 -50.87 11.96
CA PRO A 757 30.21 -50.30 12.34
C PRO A 757 31.00 -51.21 13.29
N GLU A 758 32.32 -51.25 13.11
CA GLU A 758 33.21 -52.04 13.94
C GLU A 758 33.13 -51.62 15.41
N GLY A 759 33.02 -52.59 16.34
CA GLY A 759 32.92 -52.31 17.77
C GLY A 759 31.51 -52.02 18.30
N LEU A 760 30.53 -51.67 17.45
CA LEU A 760 29.18 -51.26 17.90
C LEU A 760 28.46 -52.39 18.67
N LEU A 761 28.52 -53.61 18.15
CA LEU A 761 27.89 -54.78 18.80
C LEU A 761 28.52 -55.08 20.16
N GLN A 762 29.85 -54.98 20.27
CA GLN A 762 30.55 -55.16 21.54
C GLN A 762 30.19 -54.04 22.54
N SER A 763 30.05 -52.80 22.08
CA SER A 763 29.64 -51.67 22.92
C SER A 763 28.21 -51.83 23.45
N ILE A 764 27.27 -52.26 22.60
CA ILE A 764 25.88 -52.57 23.00
C ILE A 764 25.86 -53.70 24.05
N GLN A 765 26.62 -54.76 23.82
CA GLN A 765 26.73 -55.88 24.77
C GLN A 765 27.32 -55.43 26.11
N ARG A 766 28.39 -54.63 26.10
CA ARG A 766 29.00 -54.07 27.34
C ARG A 766 28.04 -53.15 28.10
N ALA A 767 27.17 -52.43 27.39
CA ALA A 767 26.15 -51.57 27.99
C ALA A 767 24.97 -52.36 28.60
N ASN A 768 24.91 -53.69 28.45
CA ASN A 768 23.82 -54.55 28.93
C ASN A 768 22.43 -54.09 28.45
N ILE A 769 22.32 -53.72 27.17
CA ILE A 769 21.05 -53.34 26.53
C ILE A 769 20.55 -54.53 25.69
N SER A 770 19.32 -54.97 25.93
CA SER A 770 18.68 -56.05 25.17
C SER A 770 17.60 -55.49 24.25
N PHE A 771 17.44 -56.09 23.07
CA PHE A 771 16.45 -55.70 22.06
C PHE A 771 15.52 -56.87 21.73
N ASP A 772 14.23 -56.58 21.59
CA ASP A 772 13.23 -57.56 21.16
C ASP A 772 12.18 -56.91 20.25
N LEU A 773 11.66 -57.69 19.29
CA LEU A 773 10.65 -57.26 18.32
C LEU A 773 9.29 -57.80 18.75
N ILE A 774 8.28 -56.92 18.79
CA ILE A 774 6.89 -57.29 19.07
C ILE A 774 5.97 -56.92 17.91
N HIS A 775 4.86 -57.65 17.81
CA HIS A 775 3.75 -57.40 16.90
C HIS A 775 2.44 -57.52 17.69
N GLY A 776 1.40 -56.83 17.25
CA GLY A 776 0.08 -56.90 17.88
C GLY A 776 -0.03 -56.09 19.16
N LEU A 777 -1.27 -55.87 19.60
CA LEU A 777 -1.58 -55.05 20.78
C LEU A 777 -1.38 -55.79 22.12
N GLU A 778 -1.29 -57.13 22.11
CA GLU A 778 -1.23 -57.95 23.34
C GLU A 778 -0.02 -57.61 24.22
N ASN A 779 1.10 -57.19 23.61
CA ASN A 779 2.34 -56.84 24.31
C ASN A 779 2.68 -55.34 24.23
N ALA A 780 1.71 -54.51 23.85
CA ALA A 780 1.93 -53.10 23.51
C ALA A 780 1.93 -52.16 24.72
N GLU A 781 1.36 -52.56 25.86
CA GLU A 781 1.10 -51.65 26.99
C GLU A 781 2.35 -50.89 27.44
N SER A 782 3.47 -51.59 27.65
CA SER A 782 4.73 -50.97 28.06
C SER A 782 5.27 -49.96 27.03
N VAL A 783 5.06 -50.24 25.75
CA VAL A 783 5.52 -49.38 24.64
C VAL A 783 4.64 -48.15 24.56
N LEU A 784 3.32 -48.34 24.52
CA LEU A 784 2.36 -47.24 24.42
C LEU A 784 2.46 -46.30 25.62
N ALA A 785 2.66 -46.83 26.84
CA ALA A 785 2.93 -46.01 28.03
C ALA A 785 4.22 -45.20 27.90
N HIS A 786 5.28 -45.81 27.37
CA HIS A 786 6.56 -45.13 27.14
C HIS A 786 6.44 -44.03 26.07
N VAL A 787 5.74 -44.29 24.97
CA VAL A 787 5.50 -43.31 23.90
C VAL A 787 4.63 -42.15 24.41
N ALA A 788 3.54 -42.44 25.13
CA ALA A 788 2.68 -41.41 25.73
C ALA A 788 3.43 -40.48 26.69
N THR A 789 4.52 -40.95 27.30
CA THR A 789 5.34 -40.16 28.24
C THR A 789 6.38 -39.28 27.53
N HIS A 790 6.88 -39.70 26.37
CA HIS A 790 8.08 -39.11 25.74
C HIS A 790 7.85 -38.55 24.33
N ALA A 791 6.65 -38.67 23.77
CA ALA A 791 6.32 -38.23 22.42
C ALA A 791 5.01 -37.41 22.38
N ASN A 792 4.80 -36.72 21.26
CA ASN A 792 3.56 -35.99 21.03
C ASN A 792 2.37 -36.95 20.80
N PRO A 793 1.12 -36.53 21.05
CA PRO A 793 -0.05 -37.41 20.97
C PRO A 793 -0.27 -38.08 19.60
N GLU A 794 0.02 -37.41 18.49
CA GLU A 794 -0.12 -37.97 17.13
C GLU A 794 0.81 -39.17 16.91
N VAL A 795 1.91 -39.24 17.64
CA VAL A 795 2.92 -40.30 17.55
C VAL A 795 2.44 -41.56 18.26
N PHE A 796 1.76 -41.38 19.39
CA PHE A 796 1.12 -42.48 20.09
C PHE A 796 0.14 -43.21 19.15
N GLU A 797 -0.62 -42.46 18.37
CA GLU A 797 -1.54 -43.01 17.38
C GLU A 797 -0.83 -43.73 16.22
N LEU A 798 0.32 -43.22 15.78
CA LEU A 798 1.17 -43.91 14.80
C LEU A 798 1.69 -45.26 15.34
N TYR A 799 2.15 -45.31 16.59
CA TYR A 799 2.56 -46.56 17.23
C TYR A 799 1.41 -47.55 17.35
N ARG A 800 0.22 -47.07 17.73
CA ARG A 800 -0.99 -47.89 17.80
C ARG A 800 -1.36 -48.47 16.44
N LEU A 801 -1.31 -47.66 15.38
CA LEU A 801 -1.55 -48.10 14.00
C LEU A 801 -0.53 -49.16 13.56
N ALA A 802 0.76 -48.92 13.81
CA ALA A 802 1.82 -49.87 13.47
C ALA A 802 1.68 -51.22 14.22
N LEU A 803 1.23 -51.20 15.48
CA LEU A 803 1.00 -52.42 16.25
C LEU A 803 -0.25 -53.19 15.81
N GLN A 804 -1.24 -52.50 15.23
CA GLN A 804 -2.41 -53.15 14.62
C GLN A 804 -2.07 -53.79 13.27
N GLU A 805 -1.13 -53.22 12.53
CA GLU A 805 -0.66 -53.72 11.25
C GLU A 805 0.43 -54.79 11.42
N THR A 806 0.03 -55.98 11.86
CA THR A 806 0.96 -57.04 12.27
C THR A 806 1.72 -57.72 11.12
N LYS A 807 1.33 -57.50 9.86
CA LYS A 807 1.95 -58.17 8.71
C LYS A 807 3.15 -57.40 8.18
N SER A 808 3.05 -56.08 8.13
CA SER A 808 4.06 -55.21 7.52
C SER A 808 4.76 -54.29 8.52
N CYS A 809 4.27 -54.20 9.76
CA CYS A 809 4.91 -53.42 10.82
C CYS A 809 5.27 -54.28 12.04
N GLY A 810 6.29 -53.83 12.76
CA GLY A 810 6.67 -54.35 14.07
C GLY A 810 7.32 -53.26 14.91
N VAL A 811 7.40 -53.47 16.22
CA VAL A 811 8.00 -52.49 17.14
C VAL A 811 9.16 -53.13 17.88
N VAL A 812 10.33 -52.51 17.80
CA VAL A 812 11.50 -52.93 18.56
C VAL A 812 11.55 -52.19 19.88
N ARG A 813 11.74 -52.96 20.96
CA ARG A 813 11.92 -52.48 22.33
C ARG A 813 13.39 -52.57 22.71
N ALA A 814 13.94 -51.50 23.26
CA ALA A 814 15.24 -51.51 23.92
C ALA A 814 15.03 -51.52 25.43
N LYS A 815 15.59 -52.52 26.12
CA LYS A 815 15.49 -52.67 27.58
C LYS A 815 16.86 -52.58 28.22
N CYS A 816 16.95 -51.88 29.35
CA CYS A 816 18.18 -51.87 30.15
C CYS A 816 18.35 -53.18 30.92
N HIS A 817 19.47 -53.33 31.62
CA HIS A 817 19.80 -54.50 32.43
C HIS A 817 18.76 -54.85 33.52
N ARG A 818 17.86 -53.92 33.88
CA ARG A 818 16.75 -54.13 34.83
C ARG A 818 15.44 -54.57 34.15
N GLY A 819 15.43 -54.72 32.83
CA GLY A 819 14.23 -55.04 32.04
C GLY A 819 13.31 -53.85 31.74
N LEU A 820 13.66 -52.63 32.18
CA LEU A 820 12.88 -51.42 31.93
C LEU A 820 13.07 -50.94 30.49
N LEU A 821 11.98 -50.50 29.86
CA LEU A 821 11.99 -49.96 28.49
C LEU A 821 12.67 -48.59 28.47
N VAL A 822 13.78 -48.50 27.74
CA VAL A 822 14.61 -47.30 27.61
C VAL A 822 14.51 -46.63 26.25
N GLY A 823 14.02 -47.35 25.25
CA GLY A 823 13.67 -46.78 23.95
C GLY A 823 12.88 -47.74 23.08
N THR A 824 12.30 -47.23 22.00
CA THR A 824 11.47 -47.98 21.08
C THR A 824 11.50 -47.38 19.68
N VAL A 825 11.29 -48.20 18.65
CA VAL A 825 11.18 -47.74 17.25
C VAL A 825 10.21 -48.63 16.46
N ILE A 826 9.52 -48.05 15.49
CA ILE A 826 8.68 -48.80 14.55
C ILE A 826 9.55 -49.25 13.37
N ILE A 827 9.43 -50.52 12.99
CA ILE A 827 9.98 -51.06 11.75
C ILE A 827 8.85 -51.33 10.78
N CYS A 828 9.06 -50.94 9.54
CA CYS A 828 8.06 -51.01 8.48
C CYS A 828 8.66 -51.67 7.24
N SER A 829 8.04 -52.75 6.77
CA SER A 829 8.45 -53.41 5.52
C SER A 829 8.01 -52.59 4.30
N PRO A 830 8.68 -52.74 3.14
CA PRO A 830 8.26 -52.09 1.90
C PRO A 830 6.78 -52.34 1.58
N GLY A 831 6.07 -51.28 1.19
CA GLY A 831 4.65 -51.35 0.80
C GLY A 831 3.63 -51.41 1.96
N SER A 832 4.06 -51.20 3.20
CA SER A 832 3.13 -51.10 4.34
C SER A 832 2.11 -49.97 4.17
N PRO A 833 0.87 -50.11 4.68
CA PRO A 833 -0.11 -49.03 4.74
C PRO A 833 0.40 -47.75 5.41
N VAL A 834 1.31 -47.86 6.38
CA VAL A 834 1.91 -46.70 7.08
C VAL A 834 2.69 -45.79 6.10
N ALA A 835 3.25 -46.35 5.03
CA ALA A 835 3.96 -45.58 4.01
C ALA A 835 3.05 -44.61 3.22
N GLY A 836 1.73 -44.83 3.23
CA GLY A 836 0.76 -43.89 2.61
C GLY A 836 0.80 -42.49 3.26
N PHE A 837 1.08 -42.44 4.56
CA PHE A 837 1.13 -41.22 5.37
C PHE A 837 2.53 -40.63 5.51
N ILE A 838 3.55 -41.35 5.06
CA ILE A 838 4.96 -40.95 5.18
C ILE A 838 5.60 -41.14 3.79
N PRO A 839 5.48 -40.13 2.88
CA PRO A 839 5.82 -40.30 1.48
C PRO A 839 7.27 -40.71 1.20
N THR A 840 8.20 -40.43 2.12
CA THR A 840 9.60 -40.87 2.03
C THR A 840 9.78 -42.40 2.13
N LEU A 841 8.75 -43.12 2.56
CA LEU A 841 8.74 -44.59 2.68
C LEU A 841 8.02 -45.28 1.51
N GLN A 842 7.41 -44.54 0.59
CA GLN A 842 6.76 -45.16 -0.56
C GLN A 842 7.80 -45.82 -1.47
N SER A 843 7.52 -47.07 -1.84
CA SER A 843 8.36 -47.85 -2.75
C SER A 843 7.87 -47.69 -4.19
N SER A 844 8.79 -47.70 -5.14
CA SER A 844 8.47 -47.80 -6.57
C SER A 844 8.70 -49.23 -7.07
N VAL A 845 8.29 -49.54 -8.31
CA VAL A 845 8.44 -50.89 -8.89
C VAL A 845 9.91 -51.35 -8.89
N ASP A 846 10.85 -50.41 -9.04
CA ASP A 846 12.27 -50.68 -9.18
C ASP A 846 13.07 -50.54 -7.86
N GLU A 847 12.46 -50.03 -6.79
CA GLU A 847 13.17 -49.67 -5.56
C GLU A 847 12.30 -49.89 -4.30
N LEU A 848 12.64 -50.94 -3.53
CA LEU A 848 11.98 -51.28 -2.26
C LEU A 848 12.61 -50.51 -1.10
N VAL A 849 11.78 -49.79 -0.35
CA VAL A 849 12.19 -48.93 0.77
C VAL A 849 11.64 -49.47 2.09
N GLY A 850 12.54 -49.82 3.01
CA GLY A 850 12.18 -50.16 4.39
C GLY A 850 12.17 -48.92 5.29
N GLY A 851 11.32 -48.93 6.32
CA GLY A 851 11.16 -47.82 7.25
C GLY A 851 11.69 -48.13 8.66
N ILE A 852 12.31 -47.13 9.28
CA ILE A 852 12.63 -47.06 10.70
C ILE A 852 12.01 -45.77 11.21
N ILE A 853 10.89 -45.85 11.91
CA ILE A 853 9.97 -44.71 12.09
C ILE A 853 9.88 -44.35 13.57
N ALA A 854 9.92 -43.05 13.85
CA ALA A 854 9.64 -42.48 15.18
C ALA A 854 10.46 -43.11 16.32
N PRO A 855 11.80 -43.07 16.28
CA PRO A 855 12.62 -43.55 17.39
C PRO A 855 12.37 -42.70 18.65
N ILE A 856 11.86 -43.33 19.71
CA ILE A 856 11.62 -42.69 21.01
C ILE A 856 12.61 -43.26 22.01
N VAL A 857 13.44 -42.41 22.59
CA VAL A 857 14.43 -42.79 23.61
C VAL A 857 14.21 -41.93 24.86
N SER A 858 14.44 -42.53 26.02
CA SER A 858 14.32 -41.81 27.30
C SER A 858 15.32 -40.65 27.37
N PRO A 859 15.03 -39.58 28.12
CA PRO A 859 15.94 -38.46 28.28
C PRO A 859 17.31 -38.88 28.88
N PRO A 860 18.38 -38.12 28.64
CA PRO A 860 19.73 -38.44 29.13
C PRO A 860 19.82 -38.65 30.66
N ASN A 861 18.93 -37.99 31.42
CA ASN A 861 18.89 -38.06 32.88
C ASN A 861 18.40 -39.42 33.42
N THR A 862 17.72 -40.22 32.59
CA THR A 862 17.17 -41.54 32.96
C THR A 862 17.89 -42.70 32.28
N THR A 863 18.62 -42.46 31.18
CA THR A 863 19.37 -43.48 30.44
C THR A 863 20.84 -43.11 30.25
N ALA A 864 21.73 -43.80 30.98
CA ALA A 864 23.13 -43.86 30.61
C ALA A 864 23.24 -44.57 29.23
N ASN A 865 23.91 -43.95 28.26
CA ASN A 865 24.11 -44.44 26.88
C ASN A 865 22.94 -44.28 25.90
N GLY A 866 22.26 -43.12 25.87
CA GLY A 866 21.20 -42.82 24.89
C GLY A 866 21.62 -43.06 23.43
N ASP A 867 22.84 -42.68 23.06
CA ASP A 867 23.39 -42.88 21.71
C ASP A 867 23.42 -44.37 21.32
N LEU A 868 23.87 -45.24 22.23
CA LEU A 868 23.91 -46.69 21.99
C LEU A 868 22.51 -47.29 21.88
N VAL A 869 21.52 -46.73 22.60
CA VAL A 869 20.12 -47.14 22.47
C VAL A 869 19.60 -46.82 21.08
N VAL A 870 19.78 -45.58 20.60
CA VAL A 870 19.36 -45.16 19.25
C VAL A 870 20.07 -45.99 18.17
N GLN A 871 21.39 -46.15 18.27
CA GLN A 871 22.17 -46.94 17.32
C GLN A 871 21.73 -48.41 17.32
N GLY A 872 21.42 -48.98 18.48
CA GLY A 872 20.90 -50.35 18.60
C GLY A 872 19.51 -50.52 18.00
N LEU A 873 18.60 -49.55 18.22
CA LEU A 873 17.27 -49.53 17.60
C LEU A 873 17.38 -49.44 16.07
N ALA A 874 18.22 -48.53 15.57
CA ALA A 874 18.49 -48.38 14.14
C ALA A 874 19.12 -49.66 13.55
N LEU A 875 20.06 -50.29 14.25
CA LEU A 875 20.69 -51.54 13.85
C LEU A 875 19.66 -52.68 13.69
N MET A 876 18.71 -52.81 14.61
CA MET A 876 17.62 -53.79 14.50
C MET A 876 16.73 -53.49 13.29
N GLY A 877 16.39 -52.22 13.09
CA GLY A 877 15.66 -51.73 11.92
C GLY A 877 16.34 -52.10 10.59
N LEU A 878 17.62 -51.78 10.45
CA LEU A 878 18.41 -52.05 9.25
C LEU A 878 18.50 -53.56 8.96
N ARG A 879 18.72 -54.38 9.99
CA ARG A 879 18.74 -55.85 9.83
C ARG A 879 17.41 -56.40 9.36
N GLN A 880 16.31 -55.93 9.94
CA GLN A 880 14.96 -56.35 9.56
C GLN A 880 14.63 -55.90 8.12
N ASN A 881 14.93 -54.65 7.77
CA ASN A 881 14.70 -54.14 6.41
C ASN A 881 15.56 -54.86 5.37
N LYS A 882 16.78 -55.27 5.73
CA LYS A 882 17.66 -56.11 4.90
C LYS A 882 17.10 -57.52 4.73
N ALA A 883 16.54 -58.12 5.80
CA ALA A 883 15.84 -59.40 5.72
C ALA A 883 14.60 -59.34 4.82
N HIS A 884 13.91 -58.20 4.80
CA HIS A 884 12.82 -57.91 3.86
C HIS A 884 13.28 -57.54 2.43
N LYS A 885 14.58 -57.68 2.12
CA LYS A 885 15.19 -57.37 0.82
C LYS A 885 14.97 -55.92 0.36
N SER A 886 14.90 -54.98 1.29
CA SER A 886 14.84 -53.55 0.95
C SER A 886 16.18 -53.11 0.34
N GLY A 887 16.14 -52.38 -0.77
CA GLY A 887 17.34 -51.77 -1.35
C GLY A 887 17.82 -50.56 -0.54
N ARG A 888 16.87 -49.87 0.11
CA ARG A 888 17.11 -48.70 0.96
C ARG A 888 16.38 -48.81 2.28
N SER A 889 16.90 -48.09 3.28
CA SER A 889 16.22 -47.93 4.56
C SER A 889 16.18 -46.47 4.94
N VAL A 890 14.99 -45.94 5.19
CA VAL A 890 14.78 -44.55 5.61
C VAL A 890 14.45 -44.54 7.10
N LEU A 891 15.19 -43.73 7.85
CA LEU A 891 14.90 -43.42 9.23
C LEU A 891 14.18 -42.07 9.28
N THR A 892 12.93 -42.04 9.73
CA THR A 892 12.16 -40.80 9.82
C THR A 892 12.10 -40.29 11.25
N TRP A 893 12.13 -38.96 11.37
CA TRP A 893 12.00 -38.24 12.64
C TRP A 893 13.12 -38.58 13.65
N ALA A 894 14.37 -38.57 13.21
CA ALA A 894 15.51 -38.47 14.11
C ALA A 894 15.55 -37.06 14.72
N GLN A 895 15.79 -36.99 16.03
CA GLN A 895 16.05 -35.73 16.73
C GLN A 895 17.50 -35.31 16.49
N GLU A 896 17.80 -34.02 16.62
CA GLU A 896 19.14 -33.48 16.34
C GLU A 896 20.25 -34.13 17.16
N GLU A 897 19.97 -34.48 18.42
CA GLU A 897 20.91 -35.16 19.32
C GLU A 897 21.28 -36.57 18.83
N ALA A 898 20.42 -37.21 18.04
CA ALA A 898 20.65 -38.54 17.48
C ALA A 898 21.44 -38.52 16.16
N ASN A 899 21.73 -37.34 15.59
CA ASN A 899 22.32 -37.23 14.26
C ASN A 899 23.74 -37.80 14.19
N GLU A 900 24.64 -37.36 15.07
CA GLU A 900 26.05 -37.81 15.04
C GLU A 900 26.18 -39.33 15.20
N PRO A 901 25.52 -40.00 16.17
CA PRO A 901 25.56 -41.46 16.29
C PRO A 901 25.04 -42.19 15.05
N LEU A 902 24.01 -41.66 14.38
CA LEU A 902 23.43 -42.27 13.18
C LEU A 902 24.30 -42.04 11.94
N LEU A 903 24.96 -40.90 11.80
CA LEU A 903 25.93 -40.65 10.73
C LEU A 903 27.09 -41.64 10.77
N VAL A 904 27.57 -42.00 11.98
CA VAL A 904 28.60 -43.04 12.17
C VAL A 904 28.13 -44.42 11.68
N MET A 905 26.83 -44.69 11.70
CA MET A 905 26.25 -45.90 11.12
C MET A 905 26.12 -45.86 9.59
N GLY A 906 26.55 -44.76 8.94
CA GLY A 906 26.49 -44.58 7.49
C GLY A 906 25.18 -43.98 6.99
N PHE A 907 24.30 -43.51 7.88
CA PHE A 907 23.12 -42.76 7.45
C PHE A 907 23.52 -41.42 6.83
N GLU A 908 22.79 -41.00 5.81
CA GLU A 908 22.89 -39.68 5.22
C GLU A 908 21.63 -38.87 5.56
N VAL A 909 21.78 -37.57 5.84
CA VAL A 909 20.62 -36.70 6.06
C VAL A 909 19.89 -36.49 4.73
N LEU A 910 18.65 -36.97 4.67
CA LEU A 910 17.79 -36.81 3.50
C LEU A 910 17.13 -35.42 3.51
N GLN A 911 16.53 -35.03 4.64
CA GLN A 911 15.82 -33.76 4.83
C GLN A 911 15.89 -33.30 6.29
N GLY A 912 15.89 -31.99 6.52
CA GLY A 912 15.79 -31.39 7.85
C GLY A 912 14.64 -30.40 7.97
N PHE A 913 13.94 -30.46 9.08
CA PHE A 913 12.79 -29.63 9.42
C PHE A 913 12.93 -29.02 10.81
N GLU A 914 12.25 -27.90 11.03
CA GLU A 914 12.12 -27.27 12.33
C GLU A 914 10.63 -27.19 12.70
N GLU A 915 10.25 -27.94 13.72
CA GLU A 915 8.91 -27.91 14.33
C GLU A 915 8.82 -26.74 15.31
N TYR A 916 7.67 -26.05 15.31
CA TYR A 916 7.41 -24.90 16.17
C TYR A 916 6.08 -25.06 16.91
N THR A 917 6.06 -24.74 18.20
CA THR A 917 4.85 -24.81 19.02
C THR A 917 4.67 -23.52 19.82
N ASN A 918 3.52 -22.88 19.68
CA ASN A 918 3.19 -21.60 20.31
C ASN A 918 1.97 -21.74 21.22
N SER A 919 1.85 -20.88 22.23
CA SER A 919 0.59 -20.69 22.95
C SER A 919 -0.42 -20.00 22.03
N VAL A 920 -1.71 -20.23 22.27
CA VAL A 920 -2.78 -19.57 21.51
C VAL A 920 -2.68 -18.04 21.60
N ASP A 921 -2.33 -17.52 22.79
CA ASP A 921 -2.24 -16.08 23.03
C ASP A 921 -1.15 -15.40 22.18
N ASN A 922 0.01 -16.06 22.01
CA ASN A 922 1.16 -15.51 21.27
C ASN A 922 0.90 -15.37 19.75
N VAL A 923 -0.06 -16.10 19.20
CA VAL A 923 -0.42 -16.03 17.77
C VAL A 923 -1.68 -15.16 17.56
N SER A 924 -2.39 -14.80 18.64
CA SER A 924 -3.66 -14.05 18.61
C SER A 924 -3.50 -12.53 18.66
N SER A 925 -2.32 -12.01 19.03
CA SER A 925 -2.09 -10.59 19.34
C SER A 925 -1.83 -9.69 18.13
N SER A 926 -2.03 -10.16 16.90
CA SER A 926 -1.90 -9.34 15.70
C SER A 926 -2.98 -9.68 14.66
N ASP A 927 -3.95 -8.78 14.50
CA ASP A 927 -4.98 -8.78 13.45
C ASP A 927 -5.89 -10.03 13.39
N VAL A 928 -6.66 -10.30 14.46
CA VAL A 928 -7.92 -11.07 14.33
C VAL A 928 -9.06 -10.14 13.97
#